data_AF-A0A9P5T015-F1
#
_entry.id   AF-A0A9P5T015-F1
#
_cell.length_a   1.000
_cell.length_b   1.000
_cell.length_c   1.000
_cell.angle_alpha   90.00
_cell.angle_beta   90.00
_cell.angle_gamma   90.00
#
_symmetry.space_group_name_H-M   'P 1'
#
loop_
_entity.id
_entity.type
_entity.pdbx_description
1 polymer ?
#
loop_
_entity_poly.entity_id
_entity_poly.type
_entity_poly.pdbx_seq_one_letter_code
_entity_poly.pdbx_strand_id
1 'polypeptide(L)'
;MELKLPGVDERLSTTPQLAACLSLLKNSQLLDGMLEPAARKWLQATEKDTDEQERLKVLATNVIRAFQREEIKDNKAVAEVVCLAPVLEKSDFQYLLRELCKGIDQSVLLDVHQLDGIAQLIYCAEPGYLDADDLVKILELLSTRLRATHTQSTNHIYQLTMAASRVLDAMADSKVKGLDREKLHEPLSSYLSEIKDNSDPYLVYQTAYAYQALLYVPDDETLWQATLRRTGKVIRGVAGLVSAVKGLDLNGFMDGLKDIQQGVTGAVGVFRMTKSTIDAVTSIADSGKGFVECMKEGLGAKRKLTWYPALRGAESLLRSGQLVDFMRVVCEAPCRLDPVFQWGVCQLLGEVAVDSMWDTKSRQGAIMFLGEIYSNRTVWECQTHVQEWILVILMKLVSSTDNDVQAIANKLVRDLESNAESQEQAFIQDCRQKDHNLYQLRIVSFVMATPSLIDRAQNRPDVEGHLRLLRKQRLMEQGNVVYIPPQAKAGLQASDESRFQLMEKVKEFLNSEQKVFLLLGDPGAGKSTFSRALDHDLWDAYKKDGDIPLHINLPAIDKPEHDIIAKQLRKMELTEPQIRELKIHRKFILICDGYDESQQTHNLYTSNRLNEPGEWVAKMIISCRTEYLGMDYRDRFQPGDRNHQSKSGQFQEAVMTPFSETQIDVYINEYVSIHQPLWEAKDYKQALDLIPSLKELVKNPFLMTLSLEVMPRMMDPGEHLSATHVTKVGLYDHFIEHWLERGKKRLGEKKLSPQSRAAFE
;
A
#
# COMPACT_ATOMS: atom_id res chain seq x y z
N MET A 1 21.26 -8.68 9.25
CA MET A 1 20.31 -8.37 10.35
C MET A 1 19.06 -9.20 10.09
N GLU A 2 18.64 -10.08 11.02
CA GLU A 2 17.43 -10.90 10.84
C GLU A 2 16.19 -9.99 10.79
N LEU A 3 15.55 -9.93 9.62
CA LEU A 3 14.32 -9.16 9.42
C LEU A 3 13.17 -9.88 10.13
N LYS A 4 12.70 -9.33 11.24
CA LYS A 4 11.52 -9.85 11.97
C LYS A 4 10.28 -9.63 11.12
N LEU A 5 9.67 -10.70 10.61
CA LEU A 5 8.43 -10.62 9.84
C LEU A 5 7.21 -10.42 10.77
N PRO A 6 6.26 -9.55 10.41
CA PRO A 6 5.08 -9.28 11.23
C PRO A 6 4.09 -10.45 11.18
N GLY A 7 3.30 -10.66 12.22
CA GLY A 7 2.06 -11.43 12.14
C GLY A 7 1.03 -10.77 11.23
N VAL A 8 -0.02 -11.51 10.86
CA VAL A 8 -1.20 -10.94 10.18
C VAL A 8 -1.77 -9.81 11.03
N ASP A 9 -2.08 -8.67 10.41
CA ASP A 9 -2.52 -7.44 11.06
C ASP A 9 -1.54 -6.81 12.08
N GLU A 10 -0.32 -7.34 12.25
CA GLU A 10 0.65 -6.74 13.17
C GLU A 10 1.16 -5.39 12.61
N ARG A 11 1.34 -4.43 13.51
CA ARG A 11 1.89 -3.11 13.21
C ARG A 11 3.35 -3.25 12.79
N LEU A 12 3.73 -2.62 11.67
CA LEU A 12 5.10 -2.61 11.22
C LEU A 12 5.90 -1.53 11.95
N SER A 13 7.13 -1.87 12.30
CA SER A 13 8.02 -0.99 13.08
C SER A 13 8.81 -0.02 12.21
N THR A 14 9.05 -0.36 10.93
CA THR A 14 9.88 0.44 10.02
C THR A 14 9.44 0.28 8.57
N THR A 15 9.70 1.30 7.73
CA THR A 15 9.42 1.24 6.28
C THR A 15 10.26 0.18 5.54
N PRO A 16 11.54 -0.06 5.88
CA PRO A 16 12.28 -1.21 5.37
C PRO A 16 11.61 -2.56 5.64
N GLN A 17 10.97 -2.74 6.81
CA GLN A 17 10.20 -3.94 7.11
C GLN A 17 9.01 -4.11 6.14
N LEU A 18 8.31 -3.02 5.83
CA LEU A 18 7.22 -2.99 4.84
C LEU A 18 7.72 -3.32 3.44
N ALA A 19 8.83 -2.69 3.01
CA ALA A 19 9.46 -2.96 1.73
C ALA A 19 9.88 -4.43 1.59
N ALA A 20 10.46 -5.01 2.64
CA ALA A 20 10.83 -6.43 2.67
C ALA A 20 9.61 -7.36 2.52
N CYS A 21 8.51 -7.08 3.25
CA CYS A 21 7.28 -7.87 3.15
C CYS A 21 6.69 -7.84 1.73
N LEU A 22 6.59 -6.65 1.12
CA LEU A 22 6.09 -6.48 -0.24
C LEU A 22 7.03 -7.10 -1.29
N SER A 23 8.35 -7.04 -1.08
CA SER A 23 9.33 -7.68 -1.97
C SER A 23 9.20 -9.20 -1.93
N LEU A 24 8.99 -9.80 -0.75
CA LEU A 24 8.75 -11.24 -0.62
C LEU A 24 7.49 -11.68 -1.37
N LEU A 25 6.40 -10.89 -1.28
CA LEU A 25 5.15 -11.16 -1.99
C LEU A 25 5.31 -11.01 -3.51
N LYS A 26 6.06 -10.01 -3.96
CA LYS A 26 6.29 -9.74 -5.39
C LYS A 26 7.18 -10.80 -6.05
N ASN A 27 8.17 -11.31 -5.34
CA ASN A 27 9.20 -12.21 -5.86
C ASN A 27 9.02 -13.67 -5.41
N SER A 28 7.82 -14.07 -4.98
CA SER A 28 7.57 -15.37 -4.36
C SER A 28 7.98 -16.57 -5.22
N GLN A 29 7.79 -16.47 -6.55
CA GLN A 29 8.16 -17.50 -7.51
C GLN A 29 9.68 -17.62 -7.74
N LEU A 30 10.44 -16.52 -7.58
CA LEU A 30 11.89 -16.47 -7.81
C LEU A 30 12.68 -16.90 -6.57
N LEU A 31 12.09 -16.77 -5.39
CA LEU A 31 12.74 -17.04 -4.11
C LEU A 31 12.49 -18.47 -3.59
N ASP A 32 11.84 -19.32 -4.37
CA ASP A 32 11.54 -20.69 -3.95
C ASP A 32 12.84 -21.49 -3.75
N GLY A 33 12.97 -22.12 -2.58
CA GLY A 33 14.20 -22.79 -2.14
C GLY A 33 15.32 -21.92 -1.52
N MET A 34 15.30 -20.59 -1.67
CA MET A 34 16.35 -19.69 -1.11
C MET A 34 15.97 -19.07 0.25
N LEU A 35 14.72 -19.21 0.68
CA LEU A 35 14.21 -18.58 1.90
C LEU A 35 14.45 -19.40 3.18
N GLU A 36 14.75 -18.68 4.26
CA GLU A 36 14.71 -19.18 5.64
C GLU A 36 13.34 -19.81 5.97
N PRO A 37 13.27 -20.86 6.81
CA PRO A 37 12.01 -21.55 7.12
C PRO A 37 10.90 -20.63 7.64
N ALA A 38 11.25 -19.62 8.45
CA ALA A 38 10.30 -18.64 8.98
C ALA A 38 9.71 -17.75 7.88
N ALA A 39 10.53 -17.28 6.95
CA ALA A 39 10.09 -16.45 5.82
C ALA A 39 9.19 -17.24 4.85
N ARG A 40 9.53 -18.51 4.59
CA ARG A 40 8.70 -19.40 3.76
C ARG A 40 7.32 -19.61 4.39
N LYS A 41 7.26 -19.86 5.71
CA LYS A 41 6.00 -20.05 6.44
C LYS A 41 5.13 -18.79 6.43
N TRP A 42 5.75 -17.63 6.62
CA TRP A 42 5.05 -16.34 6.53
C TRP A 42 4.48 -16.11 5.13
N LEU A 43 5.29 -16.28 4.09
CA LEU A 43 4.89 -16.08 2.69
C LEU A 43 3.69 -16.96 2.32
N GLN A 44 3.73 -18.26 2.67
CA GLN A 44 2.63 -19.18 2.41
C GLN A 44 1.31 -18.82 3.12
N ALA A 45 1.38 -18.19 4.29
CA ALA A 45 0.21 -17.74 5.02
C ALA A 45 -0.36 -16.46 4.36
N THR A 46 0.50 -15.48 4.09
CA THR A 46 0.13 -14.18 3.53
C THR A 46 -0.33 -14.27 2.07
N GLU A 47 0.25 -15.14 1.24
CA GLU A 47 -0.20 -15.35 -0.15
C GLU A 47 -1.64 -15.85 -0.26
N LYS A 48 -2.12 -16.57 0.77
CA LYS A 48 -3.50 -17.06 0.84
C LYS A 48 -4.47 -16.02 1.42
N ASP A 49 -3.94 -14.95 2.01
CA ASP A 49 -4.69 -13.88 2.64
C ASP A 49 -4.68 -12.64 1.75
N THR A 50 -5.73 -12.50 0.94
CA THR A 50 -5.90 -11.35 0.03
C THR A 50 -6.08 -10.03 0.79
N ASP A 51 -6.63 -10.09 2.01
CA ASP A 51 -6.88 -8.90 2.82
C ASP A 51 -5.58 -8.35 3.41
N GLU A 52 -4.68 -9.22 3.87
CA GLU A 52 -3.35 -8.84 4.37
C GLU A 52 -2.47 -8.29 3.24
N GLN A 53 -2.51 -8.90 2.05
CA GLN A 53 -1.80 -8.37 0.87
C GLN A 53 -2.25 -6.95 0.53
N GLU A 54 -3.57 -6.71 0.50
CA GLU A 54 -4.14 -5.40 0.25
C GLU A 54 -3.77 -4.41 1.37
N ARG A 55 -3.77 -4.86 2.63
CA ARG A 55 -3.37 -4.02 3.79
C ARG A 55 -1.94 -3.51 3.63
N LEU A 56 -0.99 -4.37 3.29
CA LEU A 56 0.42 -3.99 3.10
C LEU A 56 0.60 -3.02 1.94
N LYS A 57 -0.10 -3.24 0.81
CA LYS A 57 -0.08 -2.32 -0.34
C LYS A 57 -0.64 -0.94 0.03
N VAL A 58 -1.83 -0.90 0.64
CA VAL A 58 -2.46 0.33 1.11
C VAL A 58 -1.59 1.07 2.12
N LEU A 59 -0.87 0.33 2.98
CA LEU A 59 0.06 0.93 3.91
C LEU A 59 1.21 1.63 3.18
N ALA A 60 1.79 1.03 2.14
CA ALA A 60 2.81 1.69 1.31
C ALA A 60 2.27 2.98 0.65
N THR A 61 1.07 2.94 0.07
CA THR A 61 0.40 4.14 -0.46
C THR A 61 0.21 5.21 0.62
N ASN A 62 -0.14 4.81 1.85
CA ASN A 62 -0.35 5.74 2.96
C ASN A 62 0.97 6.36 3.46
N VAL A 63 2.10 5.65 3.38
CA VAL A 63 3.43 6.23 3.65
C VAL A 63 3.75 7.33 2.63
N ILE A 64 3.46 7.13 1.34
CA ILE A 64 3.64 8.17 0.31
C ILE A 64 2.73 9.38 0.57
N ARG A 65 1.48 9.15 0.98
CA ARG A 65 0.56 10.23 1.37
C ARG A 65 1.02 10.98 2.62
N ALA A 66 1.64 10.28 3.57
CA ALA A 66 2.25 10.91 4.74
C ALA A 66 3.43 11.81 4.31
N PHE A 67 4.27 11.34 3.39
CA PHE A 67 5.38 12.11 2.82
C PHE A 67 4.90 13.39 2.12
N GLN A 68 3.81 13.31 1.35
CA GLN A 68 3.25 14.49 0.68
C GLN A 68 2.84 15.59 1.67
N ARG A 69 2.29 15.20 2.82
CA ARG A 69 1.80 16.13 3.85
C ARG A 69 2.91 16.71 4.72
N GLU A 70 4.15 16.26 4.55
CA GLU A 70 5.29 16.86 5.24
C GLU A 70 5.54 18.29 4.78
N GLU A 71 5.64 19.19 5.74
CA GLU A 71 6.07 20.57 5.50
C GLU A 71 7.56 20.63 5.15
N ILE A 72 8.38 19.78 5.78
CA ILE A 72 9.84 19.72 5.58
C ILE A 72 10.20 18.30 5.17
N LYS A 73 10.55 18.10 3.90
CA LYS A 73 10.98 16.82 3.33
C LYS A 73 12.50 16.68 3.47
N ASP A 74 12.96 16.42 4.69
CA ASP A 74 14.39 16.27 4.95
C ASP A 74 14.97 14.97 4.36
N ASN A 75 16.28 14.78 4.50
CA ASN A 75 16.96 13.58 4.03
C ASN A 75 16.33 12.27 4.54
N LYS A 76 15.85 12.27 5.80
CA LYS A 76 15.30 11.06 6.42
C LYS A 76 13.95 10.71 5.82
N ALA A 77 13.09 11.72 5.59
CA ALA A 77 11.79 11.53 4.97
C ALA A 77 11.91 11.05 3.53
N VAL A 78 12.83 11.62 2.75
CA VAL A 78 13.09 11.18 1.38
C VAL A 78 13.64 9.75 1.36
N ALA A 79 14.64 9.42 2.18
CA ALA A 79 15.16 8.06 2.27
C ALA A 79 14.07 7.04 2.70
N GLU A 80 13.20 7.41 3.63
CA GLU A 80 12.10 6.58 4.11
C GLU A 80 11.11 6.23 2.99
N VAL A 81 10.69 7.21 2.18
CA VAL A 81 9.70 6.97 1.11
C VAL A 81 10.33 6.30 -0.12
N VAL A 82 11.56 6.65 -0.47
CA VAL A 82 12.28 6.07 -1.62
C VAL A 82 12.60 4.60 -1.38
N CYS A 83 12.73 4.17 -0.11
CA CYS A 83 12.88 2.77 0.26
C CYS A 83 11.78 1.85 -0.32
N LEU A 84 10.58 2.39 -0.56
CA LEU A 84 9.46 1.64 -1.12
C LEU A 84 9.55 1.49 -2.65
N ALA A 85 10.36 2.29 -3.35
CA ALA A 85 10.35 2.38 -4.82
C ALA A 85 10.37 1.03 -5.55
N PRO A 86 11.20 0.03 -5.18
CA PRO A 86 11.26 -1.26 -5.88
C PRO A 86 9.95 -2.09 -5.77
N VAL A 87 9.13 -1.81 -4.76
CA VAL A 87 7.92 -2.60 -4.44
C VAL A 87 6.61 -1.86 -4.73
N LEU A 88 6.68 -0.60 -5.18
CA LEU A 88 5.49 0.18 -5.53
C LEU A 88 4.84 -0.31 -6.82
N GLU A 89 3.52 -0.16 -6.88
CA GLU A 89 2.77 -0.26 -8.14
C GLU A 89 3.03 0.98 -9.01
N LYS A 90 2.85 0.87 -10.33
CA LYS A 90 3.16 1.94 -11.30
C LYS A 90 2.54 3.28 -10.93
N SER A 91 1.27 3.30 -10.49
CA SER A 91 0.56 4.53 -10.10
C SER A 91 1.20 5.22 -8.91
N ASP A 92 1.52 4.48 -7.86
CA ASP A 92 2.13 5.00 -6.63
C ASP A 92 3.58 5.44 -6.87
N PHE A 93 4.33 4.70 -7.69
CA PHE A 93 5.67 5.07 -8.12
C PHE A 93 5.66 6.40 -8.88
N GLN A 94 4.81 6.54 -9.90
CA GLN A 94 4.70 7.78 -10.68
C GLN A 94 4.22 8.95 -9.83
N TYR A 95 3.34 8.69 -8.86
CA TYR A 95 2.89 9.69 -7.90
C TYR A 95 4.04 10.21 -7.03
N LEU A 96 4.84 9.31 -6.44
CA LEU A 96 6.02 9.68 -5.65
C LEU A 96 7.03 10.48 -6.48
N LEU A 97 7.34 10.04 -7.70
CA LEU A 97 8.26 10.73 -8.60
C LEU A 97 7.80 12.16 -8.90
N ARG A 98 6.50 12.34 -9.17
CA ARG A 98 5.91 13.66 -9.40
C ARG A 98 6.05 14.57 -8.18
N GLU A 99 5.81 14.05 -6.98
CA GLU A 99 5.93 14.81 -5.73
C GLU A 99 7.36 15.28 -5.45
N LEU A 100 8.37 14.47 -5.79
CA LEU A 100 9.78 14.87 -5.71
C LEU A 100 10.14 15.90 -6.80
N CYS A 101 9.67 15.72 -8.04
CA CYS A 101 9.91 16.67 -9.12
C CYS A 101 9.34 18.07 -8.80
N LYS A 102 8.17 18.14 -8.16
CA LYS A 102 7.58 19.42 -7.70
C LYS A 102 8.50 20.18 -6.75
N GLY A 103 9.18 19.47 -5.84
CA GLY A 103 10.08 20.12 -4.90
C GLY A 103 11.31 20.71 -5.58
N ILE A 104 11.80 20.08 -6.64
CA ILE A 104 12.89 20.65 -7.46
C ILE A 104 12.39 21.80 -8.33
N ASP A 105 11.18 21.72 -8.88
CA ASP A 105 10.63 22.77 -9.75
C ASP A 105 10.24 24.04 -8.99
N GLN A 106 9.69 23.91 -7.78
CA GLN A 106 9.11 25.04 -7.03
C GLN A 106 10.07 25.71 -6.03
N SER A 107 11.16 25.03 -5.65
CA SER A 107 12.10 25.55 -4.64
C SER A 107 13.00 26.66 -5.18
N VAL A 108 13.24 27.70 -4.38
CA VAL A 108 14.21 28.75 -4.74
C VAL A 108 15.64 28.22 -4.65
N LEU A 109 15.94 27.52 -3.55
CA LEU A 109 17.22 26.84 -3.32
C LEU A 109 17.14 25.40 -3.82
N LEU A 110 18.26 24.85 -4.30
CA LEU A 110 18.31 23.46 -4.74
C LEU A 110 18.15 22.52 -3.54
N ASP A 111 17.09 21.72 -3.54
CA ASP A 111 16.92 20.62 -2.58
C ASP A 111 17.67 19.38 -3.06
N VAL A 112 18.86 19.17 -2.51
CA VAL A 112 19.75 18.05 -2.90
C VAL A 112 19.16 16.70 -2.49
N HIS A 113 18.36 16.63 -1.43
CA HIS A 113 17.77 15.37 -0.97
C HIS A 113 16.68 14.88 -1.92
N GLN A 114 15.79 15.78 -2.34
CA GLN A 114 14.76 15.41 -3.32
C GLN A 114 15.35 15.08 -4.69
N LEU A 115 16.45 15.75 -5.07
CA LEU A 115 17.18 15.46 -6.29
C LEU A 115 17.78 14.04 -6.28
N ASP A 116 18.37 13.65 -5.16
CA ASP A 116 18.86 12.29 -4.94
C ASP A 116 17.71 11.27 -4.97
N GLY A 117 16.58 11.60 -4.34
CA GLY A 117 15.37 10.79 -4.41
C GLY A 117 14.89 10.54 -5.85
N ILE A 118 14.89 11.56 -6.71
CA ILE A 118 14.56 11.41 -8.15
C ILE A 118 15.54 10.46 -8.83
N ALA A 119 16.84 10.65 -8.62
CA ALA A 119 17.88 9.81 -9.21
C ALA A 119 17.72 8.33 -8.78
N GLN A 120 17.40 8.08 -7.51
CA GLN A 120 17.13 6.75 -6.98
C GLN A 120 15.85 6.13 -7.53
N LEU A 121 14.74 6.87 -7.64
CA LEU A 121 13.52 6.34 -8.27
C LEU A 121 13.77 5.92 -9.72
N ILE A 122 14.44 6.77 -10.51
CA ILE A 122 14.76 6.45 -11.91
C ILE A 122 15.65 5.21 -11.99
N TYR A 123 16.61 5.09 -11.08
CA TYR A 123 17.46 3.91 -10.98
C TYR A 123 16.68 2.62 -10.67
N CYS A 124 15.69 2.70 -9.77
CA CYS A 124 14.84 1.58 -9.34
C CYS A 124 13.61 1.35 -10.23
N ALA A 125 13.43 2.11 -11.31
CA ALA A 125 12.23 2.02 -12.15
C ALA A 125 12.14 0.66 -12.86
N GLU A 126 11.00 -0.01 -12.74
CA GLU A 126 10.73 -1.23 -13.49
C GLU A 126 10.42 -0.93 -14.97
N PRO A 127 10.67 -1.88 -15.89
CA PRO A 127 10.30 -1.73 -17.28
C PRO A 127 8.83 -1.33 -17.45
N GLY A 128 8.58 -0.20 -18.12
CA GLY A 128 7.24 0.32 -18.36
C GLY A 128 6.67 1.22 -17.25
N TYR A 129 7.41 1.51 -16.18
CA TYR A 129 6.99 2.48 -15.16
C TYR A 129 7.19 3.93 -15.60
N LEU A 130 8.22 4.19 -16.41
CA LEU A 130 8.54 5.48 -16.98
C LEU A 130 8.32 5.46 -18.49
N ASP A 131 7.51 6.39 -18.99
CA ASP A 131 7.33 6.58 -20.42
C ASP A 131 8.40 7.56 -20.96
N ALA A 132 8.63 7.54 -22.27
CA ALA A 132 9.64 8.41 -22.90
C ALA A 132 9.41 9.89 -22.61
N ASP A 133 8.15 10.33 -22.58
CA ASP A 133 7.74 11.69 -22.26
C ASP A 133 8.07 12.08 -20.81
N ASP A 134 7.92 11.15 -19.86
CA ASP A 134 8.29 11.38 -18.46
C ASP A 134 9.79 11.69 -18.34
N LEU A 135 10.62 10.87 -18.99
CA LEU A 135 12.08 11.04 -18.98
C LEU A 135 12.52 12.35 -19.64
N VAL A 136 11.90 12.73 -20.77
CA VAL A 136 12.18 14.01 -21.45
C VAL A 136 11.85 15.19 -20.52
N LYS A 137 10.66 15.20 -19.90
CA LYS A 137 10.25 16.28 -18.99
C LYS A 137 11.14 16.41 -17.75
N ILE A 138 11.58 15.29 -17.19
CA ILE A 138 12.52 15.30 -16.07
C ILE A 138 13.88 15.86 -16.53
N LEU A 139 14.37 15.46 -17.72
CA LEU A 139 15.62 16.00 -18.27
C LEU A 139 15.52 17.51 -18.54
N GLU A 140 14.38 18.00 -19.05
CA GLU A 140 14.12 19.43 -19.24
C GLU A 140 14.17 20.21 -17.93
N LEU A 141 13.52 19.70 -16.88
CA LEU A 141 13.54 20.27 -15.53
C LEU A 141 14.99 20.36 -15.01
N LEU A 142 15.73 19.25 -15.07
CA LEU A 142 17.11 19.19 -14.58
C LEU A 142 18.04 20.09 -15.41
N SER A 143 17.90 20.12 -16.72
CA SER A 143 18.70 20.97 -17.62
C SER A 143 18.46 22.46 -17.32
N THR A 144 17.20 22.83 -17.09
CA THR A 144 16.83 24.21 -16.72
C THR A 144 17.47 24.61 -15.40
N ARG A 145 17.37 23.76 -14.37
CA ARG A 145 17.99 23.99 -13.06
C ARG A 145 19.51 24.01 -13.11
N LEU A 146 20.12 23.12 -13.90
CA LEU A 146 21.55 23.05 -14.10
C LEU A 146 22.08 24.36 -14.71
N ARG A 147 21.44 24.85 -15.77
CA ARG A 147 21.83 26.11 -16.44
C ARG A 147 21.57 27.37 -15.61
N ALA A 148 20.61 27.33 -14.69
CA ALA A 148 20.34 28.42 -13.75
C ALA A 148 21.31 28.44 -12.56
N THR A 149 22.09 27.38 -12.34
CA THR A 149 23.01 27.27 -11.21
C THR A 149 24.27 28.11 -11.46
N HIS A 150 24.70 28.87 -10.45
CA HIS A 150 25.88 29.71 -10.54
C HIS A 150 27.16 28.87 -10.71
N THR A 151 28.08 29.31 -11.57
CA THR A 151 29.29 28.55 -11.96
C THR A 151 30.24 28.23 -10.81
N GLN A 152 30.22 29.03 -9.73
CA GLN A 152 31.01 28.78 -8.52
C GLN A 152 30.42 27.69 -7.60
N SER A 153 29.17 27.27 -7.83
CA SER A 153 28.50 26.24 -7.02
C SER A 153 28.79 24.84 -7.55
N THR A 154 30.07 24.43 -7.56
CA THR A 154 30.54 23.16 -8.14
C THR A 154 29.79 21.93 -7.62
N ASN A 155 29.47 21.87 -6.32
CA ASN A 155 28.69 20.78 -5.74
C ASN A 155 27.26 20.69 -6.33
N HIS A 156 26.54 21.81 -6.43
CA HIS A 156 25.19 21.81 -7.02
C HIS A 156 25.22 21.38 -8.49
N ILE A 157 26.22 21.84 -9.24
CA ILE A 157 26.42 21.45 -10.64
C ILE A 157 26.70 19.94 -10.72
N TYR A 158 27.55 19.41 -9.85
CA TYR A 158 27.83 17.97 -9.77
C TYR A 158 26.56 17.16 -9.51
N GLN A 159 25.76 17.52 -8.50
CA GLN A 159 24.55 16.80 -8.12
C GLN A 159 23.49 16.82 -9.23
N LEU A 160 23.26 17.98 -9.87
CA LEU A 160 22.32 18.10 -10.99
C LEU A 160 22.80 17.32 -12.21
N THR A 161 24.10 17.34 -12.50
CA THR A 161 24.70 16.56 -13.58
C THR A 161 24.62 15.05 -13.29
N MET A 162 24.73 14.66 -12.01
CA MET A 162 24.53 13.27 -11.57
C MET A 162 23.11 12.79 -11.84
N ALA A 163 22.10 13.54 -11.40
CA ALA A 163 20.71 13.23 -11.66
C ALA A 163 20.39 13.22 -13.16
N ALA A 164 20.91 14.18 -13.93
CA ALA A 164 20.72 14.23 -15.38
C ALA A 164 21.32 13.00 -16.08
N SER A 165 22.52 12.55 -15.68
CA SER A 165 23.11 11.32 -16.19
C SER A 165 22.21 10.11 -15.96
N ARG A 166 21.55 10.00 -14.80
CA ARG A 166 20.61 8.89 -14.52
C ARG A 166 19.40 8.90 -15.44
N VAL A 167 18.85 10.09 -15.72
CA VAL A 167 17.75 10.22 -16.69
C VAL A 167 18.24 9.80 -18.07
N LEU A 168 19.42 10.29 -18.51
CA LEU A 168 20.00 9.96 -19.82
C LEU A 168 20.30 8.46 -19.97
N ASP A 169 20.79 7.82 -18.91
CA ASP A 169 20.99 6.37 -18.88
C ASP A 169 19.67 5.62 -19.06
N ALA A 170 18.62 6.00 -18.32
CA ALA A 170 17.29 5.42 -18.47
C ALA A 170 16.68 5.65 -19.86
N MET A 171 16.95 6.82 -20.47
CA MET A 171 16.54 7.14 -21.85
C MET A 171 17.28 6.27 -22.87
N ALA A 172 18.58 6.06 -22.70
CA ALA A 172 19.38 5.21 -23.55
C ALA A 172 18.93 3.74 -23.47
N ASP A 173 18.70 3.23 -22.26
CA ASP A 173 18.19 1.87 -22.01
C ASP A 173 16.80 1.66 -22.65
N SER A 174 15.92 2.66 -22.50
CA SER A 174 14.55 2.64 -23.04
C SER A 174 14.48 3.00 -24.52
N LYS A 175 15.63 3.23 -25.18
CA LYS A 175 15.75 3.61 -26.59
C LYS A 175 14.91 4.84 -26.97
N VAL A 176 14.83 5.84 -26.10
CA VAL A 176 14.16 7.12 -26.37
C VAL A 176 14.82 7.80 -27.57
N LYS A 177 14.03 8.41 -28.44
CA LYS A 177 14.49 9.13 -29.65
C LYS A 177 13.73 10.44 -29.82
N GLY A 178 14.29 11.35 -30.60
CA GLY A 178 13.61 12.59 -30.96
C GLY A 178 13.66 13.63 -29.85
N LEU A 179 14.76 13.67 -29.08
CA LEU A 179 15.03 14.79 -28.18
C LEU A 179 15.03 16.09 -28.99
N ASP A 180 14.29 17.12 -28.55
CA ASP A 180 14.28 18.43 -29.21
C ASP A 180 15.71 18.99 -29.23
N ARG A 181 16.28 19.08 -30.43
CA ARG A 181 17.67 19.52 -30.59
C ARG A 181 17.88 20.93 -30.07
N GLU A 182 17.00 21.86 -30.44
CA GLU A 182 17.20 23.29 -30.22
C GLU A 182 16.93 23.68 -28.77
N LYS A 183 15.95 23.04 -28.12
CA LYS A 183 15.54 23.38 -26.76
C LYS A 183 16.29 22.60 -25.69
N LEU A 184 16.72 21.38 -25.98
CA LEU A 184 17.23 20.47 -24.95
C LEU A 184 18.61 19.90 -25.28
N HIS A 185 18.75 19.18 -26.39
CA HIS A 185 19.98 18.42 -26.67
C HIS A 185 21.19 19.33 -26.91
N GLU A 186 21.11 20.29 -27.84
CA GLU A 186 22.22 21.20 -28.16
C GLU A 186 22.58 22.12 -26.97
N PRO A 187 21.61 22.78 -26.30
CA PRO A 187 21.90 23.59 -25.11
C PRO A 187 22.57 22.80 -23.97
N LEU A 188 22.09 21.58 -23.67
CA LEU A 188 22.68 20.75 -22.63
C LEU A 188 24.10 20.31 -23.02
N SER A 189 24.30 19.87 -24.27
CA SER A 189 25.62 19.48 -24.76
C SER A 189 26.63 20.64 -24.72
N SER A 190 26.19 21.87 -25.05
CA SER A 190 27.03 23.07 -24.99
C SER A 190 27.44 23.35 -23.54
N TYR A 191 26.46 23.36 -22.63
CA TYR A 191 26.70 23.62 -21.21
C TYR A 191 27.69 22.61 -20.60
N LEU A 192 27.49 21.31 -20.85
CA LEU A 192 28.40 20.27 -20.39
C LEU A 192 29.82 20.44 -20.98
N SER A 193 29.93 20.90 -22.24
CA SER A 193 31.23 21.13 -22.87
C SER A 193 31.98 22.35 -22.32
N GLU A 194 31.27 23.36 -21.78
CA GLU A 194 31.85 24.56 -21.18
C GLU A 194 32.56 24.26 -19.85
N ILE A 195 32.13 23.21 -19.13
CA ILE A 195 32.70 22.80 -17.84
C ILE A 195 34.04 22.06 -18.00
N LYS A 196 34.45 21.71 -19.23
CA LYS A 196 35.67 20.91 -19.50
C LYS A 196 36.95 21.48 -18.90
N ASP A 197 37.03 22.79 -18.67
CA ASP A 197 38.23 23.47 -18.16
C ASP A 197 38.19 23.70 -16.63
N ASN A 198 37.22 23.11 -15.94
CA ASN A 198 37.16 23.14 -14.48
C ASN A 198 38.35 22.39 -13.85
N SER A 199 38.84 22.89 -12.72
CA SER A 199 39.94 22.29 -11.95
C SER A 199 39.52 21.07 -11.12
N ASP A 200 38.22 20.88 -10.89
CA ASP A 200 37.65 19.78 -10.12
C ASP A 200 37.53 18.51 -10.98
N PRO A 201 38.35 17.46 -10.76
CA PRO A 201 38.32 16.24 -11.56
C PRO A 201 37.01 15.45 -11.42
N TYR A 202 36.33 15.52 -10.28
CA TYR A 202 35.07 14.83 -10.03
C TYR A 202 33.93 15.41 -10.87
N LEU A 203 33.87 16.74 -10.91
CA LEU A 203 32.91 17.45 -11.74
C LEU A 203 33.18 17.24 -13.23
N VAL A 204 34.45 17.28 -13.65
CA VAL A 204 34.83 17.02 -15.05
C VAL A 204 34.46 15.60 -15.46
N TYR A 205 34.72 14.60 -14.61
CA TYR A 205 34.30 13.21 -14.87
C TYR A 205 32.78 13.09 -15.02
N GLN A 206 32.02 13.61 -14.06
CA GLN A 206 30.57 13.49 -14.08
C GLN A 206 29.94 14.19 -15.29
N THR A 207 30.52 15.31 -15.70
CA THR A 207 30.12 16.05 -16.91
C THR A 207 30.47 15.28 -18.18
N ALA A 208 31.66 14.67 -18.25
CA ALA A 208 32.06 13.82 -19.37
C ALA A 208 31.15 12.59 -19.49
N TYR A 209 30.75 12.00 -18.37
CA TYR A 209 29.77 10.93 -18.32
C TYR A 209 28.41 11.38 -18.86
N ALA A 210 27.85 12.46 -18.33
CA ALA A 210 26.55 12.98 -18.80
C ALA A 210 26.58 13.32 -20.29
N TYR A 211 27.67 13.90 -20.77
CA TYR A 211 27.85 14.22 -22.18
C TYR A 211 27.89 12.98 -23.05
N GLN A 212 28.62 11.93 -22.64
CA GLN A 212 28.60 10.67 -23.35
C GLN A 212 27.19 10.04 -23.31
N ALA A 213 26.51 10.00 -22.17
CA ALA A 213 25.13 9.51 -22.08
C ALA A 213 24.19 10.26 -23.04
N LEU A 214 24.29 11.59 -23.11
CA LEU A 214 23.52 12.42 -24.03
C LEU A 214 23.77 12.06 -25.51
N LEU A 215 25.02 11.82 -25.92
CA LEU A 215 25.32 11.40 -27.29
C LEU A 215 24.65 10.06 -27.66
N TYR A 216 24.36 9.21 -26.69
CA TYR A 216 23.67 7.94 -26.90
C TYR A 216 22.14 8.06 -26.96
N VAL A 217 21.56 9.24 -26.67
CA VAL A 217 20.13 9.53 -26.86
C VAL A 217 19.94 10.43 -28.10
N PRO A 218 19.43 9.90 -29.23
CA PRO A 218 19.35 10.66 -30.47
C PRO A 218 18.33 11.80 -30.41
N ASP A 219 18.71 12.95 -30.97
CA ASP A 219 17.84 14.11 -31.17
C ASP A 219 16.85 13.91 -32.33
N ASP A 220 15.97 14.88 -32.54
CA ASP A 220 14.99 14.93 -33.63
C ASP A 220 15.61 15.28 -34.99
N GLU A 221 16.94 15.46 -35.05
CA GLU A 221 17.66 15.67 -36.29
C GLU A 221 17.87 14.34 -37.03
N THR A 222 17.41 14.28 -38.28
CA THR A 222 17.75 13.15 -39.15
C THR A 222 19.26 13.12 -39.43
N LEU A 223 19.86 11.94 -39.56
CA LEU A 223 21.26 11.75 -39.94
C LEU A 223 21.68 12.62 -41.15
N TRP A 224 20.75 12.86 -42.08
CA TRP A 224 20.97 13.73 -43.24
C TRP A 224 21.04 15.22 -42.92
N GLN A 225 20.21 15.73 -42.02
CA GLN A 225 20.27 17.11 -41.55
C GLN A 225 21.59 17.38 -40.80
N ALA A 226 22.03 16.42 -39.96
CA ALA A 226 23.32 16.51 -39.24
C ALA A 226 24.53 16.52 -40.19
N THR A 227 24.46 15.76 -41.29
CA THR A 227 25.51 15.68 -42.31
C THR A 227 25.56 16.94 -43.17
N LEU A 228 24.40 17.51 -43.53
CA LEU A 228 24.26 18.79 -44.25
C LEU A 228 24.82 19.99 -43.45
N ARG A 229 24.68 19.99 -42.13
CA ARG A 229 25.30 21.02 -41.25
C ARG A 229 26.83 20.90 -41.19
N ARG A 230 27.37 19.67 -41.26
CA ARG A 230 28.82 19.40 -41.21
C ARG A 230 29.53 19.63 -42.55
N THR A 231 28.82 19.57 -43.66
CA THR A 231 29.36 19.75 -45.02
C THR A 231 28.77 20.99 -45.69
N GLY A 232 29.23 22.16 -45.28
CA GLY A 232 28.86 23.41 -45.95
C GLY A 232 29.35 23.46 -47.41
N LYS A 233 28.50 23.05 -48.36
CA LYS A 233 28.29 23.61 -49.73
C LYS A 233 27.50 22.61 -50.59
N VAL A 234 26.46 23.12 -51.23
CA VAL A 234 25.57 22.45 -52.19
C VAL A 234 26.34 21.80 -53.34
N ILE A 235 26.09 20.52 -53.64
CA ILE A 235 26.15 19.97 -55.00
C ILE A 235 24.99 18.96 -55.18
N ARG A 236 24.11 19.21 -56.17
CA ARG A 236 23.06 18.29 -56.65
C ARG A 236 23.71 17.10 -57.36
N GLY A 237 23.30 15.86 -57.08
CA GLY A 237 23.59 14.73 -57.97
C GLY A 237 23.52 13.33 -57.36
N VAL A 238 22.38 12.66 -57.60
CA VAL A 238 22.02 11.22 -57.63
C VAL A 238 23.09 10.14 -57.30
N ALA A 239 22.70 9.29 -56.33
CA ALA A 239 22.99 7.86 -56.11
C ALA A 239 24.42 7.32 -56.30
N GLY A 240 25.10 6.98 -55.20
CA GLY A 240 26.31 6.13 -55.31
C GLY A 240 27.23 5.93 -54.12
N LEU A 241 26.84 6.11 -52.84
CA LEU A 241 27.74 5.82 -51.71
C LEU A 241 27.01 5.26 -50.46
N VAL A 242 26.38 4.08 -50.60
CA VAL A 242 25.72 3.36 -49.49
C VAL A 242 26.68 2.41 -48.73
N SER A 243 27.97 2.33 -49.07
CA SER A 243 28.81 1.21 -48.63
C SER A 243 29.76 1.45 -47.43
N ALA A 244 29.71 2.57 -46.70
CA ALA A 244 30.75 2.88 -45.70
C ALA A 244 30.28 3.16 -44.25
N VAL A 245 29.05 2.79 -43.86
CA VAL A 245 28.55 3.01 -42.47
C VAL A 245 27.99 1.74 -41.84
N LYS A 246 28.66 0.60 -42.03
CA LYS A 246 28.39 -0.66 -41.30
C LYS A 246 29.35 -0.91 -40.12
N GLY A 247 29.91 0.15 -39.53
CA GLY A 247 31.03 0.03 -38.58
C GLY A 247 30.70 -0.05 -37.08
N LEU A 248 29.46 0.19 -36.65
CA LEU A 248 29.09 0.17 -35.23
C LEU A 248 27.74 -0.51 -35.04
N ASP A 249 27.76 -1.84 -34.89
CA ASP A 249 26.58 -2.61 -34.52
C ASP A 249 26.35 -2.56 -33.00
N LEU A 250 25.90 -1.40 -32.52
CA LEU A 250 25.54 -1.15 -31.11
C LEU A 250 24.23 -1.87 -30.72
N ASN A 251 23.37 -2.16 -31.70
CA ASN A 251 22.17 -2.96 -31.45
C ASN A 251 22.57 -4.39 -31.10
N GLY A 252 23.56 -4.98 -31.79
CA GLY A 252 24.11 -6.28 -31.42
C GLY A 252 24.72 -6.35 -30.01
N PHE A 253 25.35 -5.27 -29.53
CA PHE A 253 25.84 -5.19 -28.14
C PHE A 253 24.71 -5.12 -27.10
N MET A 254 23.70 -4.27 -27.35
CA MET A 254 22.53 -4.13 -26.47
C MET A 254 21.62 -5.37 -26.49
N ASP A 255 21.52 -6.05 -27.63
CA ASP A 255 20.78 -7.32 -27.76
C ASP A 255 21.55 -8.47 -27.08
N GLY A 256 22.88 -8.48 -27.14
CA GLY A 256 23.71 -9.41 -26.37
C GLY A 256 23.62 -9.24 -24.84
N LEU A 257 23.34 -8.02 -24.35
CA LEU A 257 23.02 -7.76 -22.94
C LEU A 257 21.63 -8.30 -22.54
N LYS A 258 20.66 -8.33 -23.46
CA LYS A 258 19.34 -8.94 -23.22
C LYS A 258 19.41 -10.47 -23.17
N ASP A 259 20.30 -11.09 -23.93
CA ASP A 259 20.52 -12.54 -23.89
C ASP A 259 21.08 -13.00 -22.53
N ILE A 260 21.81 -12.14 -21.81
CA ILE A 260 22.27 -12.39 -20.42
C ILE A 260 21.09 -12.46 -19.43
N GLN A 261 20.00 -11.73 -19.69
CA GLN A 261 18.77 -11.77 -18.88
C GLN A 261 17.93 -13.03 -19.12
N GLN A 262 18.15 -13.80 -20.20
CA GLN A 262 17.29 -14.94 -20.58
C GLN A 262 17.83 -16.34 -20.22
N GLY A 263 18.95 -16.45 -19.51
CA GLY A 263 19.38 -17.73 -18.94
C GLY A 263 20.84 -18.06 -19.19
N VAL A 264 21.52 -18.44 -18.11
CA VAL A 264 22.93 -18.85 -18.13
C VAL A 264 23.05 -20.18 -18.87
N THR A 265 23.76 -20.18 -20.01
CA THR A 265 24.78 -21.18 -20.42
C THR A 265 25.30 -20.85 -21.82
N GLY A 266 26.33 -20.00 -21.91
CA GLY A 266 26.96 -19.67 -23.19
C GLY A 266 28.02 -18.56 -23.11
N ALA A 267 28.91 -18.61 -22.12
CA ALA A 267 30.02 -17.67 -22.03
C ALA A 267 30.93 -17.79 -23.28
N VAL A 268 31.46 -16.64 -23.73
CA VAL A 268 32.38 -16.37 -24.87
C VAL A 268 31.73 -15.74 -26.13
N GLY A 269 30.40 -15.68 -26.27
CA GLY A 269 29.76 -15.12 -27.48
C GLY A 269 29.55 -13.60 -27.56
N VAL A 270 29.47 -12.89 -26.43
CA VAL A 270 28.74 -11.61 -26.34
C VAL A 270 29.60 -10.35 -26.60
N PHE A 271 30.92 -10.45 -26.63
CA PHE A 271 31.83 -9.32 -26.91
C PHE A 271 32.45 -9.37 -28.32
N ARG A 272 31.64 -9.51 -29.38
CA ARG A 272 32.16 -9.36 -30.76
C ARG A 272 32.14 -7.88 -31.19
N MET A 273 33.00 -7.08 -30.56
CA MET A 273 33.29 -5.73 -31.06
C MET A 273 34.02 -5.87 -32.41
N THR A 274 33.48 -5.30 -33.49
CA THR A 274 34.12 -5.35 -34.82
C THR A 274 35.50 -4.72 -34.79
N LYS A 275 36.48 -5.34 -35.47
CA LYS A 275 37.91 -4.96 -35.51
C LYS A 275 38.17 -3.46 -35.78
N SER A 276 37.32 -2.79 -36.56
CA SER A 276 37.42 -1.35 -36.82
C SER A 276 37.18 -0.45 -35.60
N THR A 277 36.44 -0.93 -34.61
CA THR A 277 36.18 -0.21 -33.34
C THR A 277 37.38 -0.34 -32.39
N ILE A 278 38.10 -1.46 -32.48
CA ILE A 278 39.32 -1.75 -31.70
C ILE A 278 40.46 -0.83 -32.16
N ASP A 279 40.65 -0.68 -33.47
CA ASP A 279 41.73 0.14 -34.05
C ASP A 279 41.58 1.65 -33.72
N ALA A 280 40.36 2.11 -33.48
CA ALA A 280 40.06 3.50 -33.13
C ALA A 280 40.19 3.80 -31.61
N VAL A 281 40.30 2.75 -30.78
CA VAL A 281 40.43 2.79 -29.31
C VAL A 281 41.88 2.60 -28.86
N THR A 282 42.64 1.72 -29.52
CA THR A 282 44.10 1.61 -29.31
C THR A 282 44.80 2.95 -29.54
N SER A 283 44.37 3.75 -30.52
CA SER A 283 44.97 5.07 -30.79
C SER A 283 44.91 6.09 -29.63
N ILE A 284 44.01 5.92 -28.64
CA ILE A 284 43.91 6.81 -27.46
C ILE A 284 44.69 6.23 -26.29
N ALA A 285 44.60 4.92 -26.04
CA ALA A 285 45.42 4.24 -25.02
C ALA A 285 46.92 4.34 -25.33
N ASP A 286 47.30 4.26 -26.61
CA ASP A 286 48.68 4.41 -27.08
C ASP A 286 49.14 5.88 -27.18
N SER A 287 48.25 6.85 -26.95
CA SER A 287 48.56 8.28 -27.15
C SER A 287 49.31 8.94 -25.98
N GLY A 288 49.45 8.25 -24.84
CA GLY A 288 50.16 8.76 -23.66
C GLY A 288 49.50 9.98 -22.98
N LYS A 289 48.23 10.27 -23.27
CA LYS A 289 47.48 11.39 -22.69
C LYS A 289 47.10 11.15 -21.22
N GLY A 290 47.05 12.23 -20.43
CA GLY A 290 46.68 12.18 -19.01
C GLY A 290 45.17 12.05 -18.77
N PHE A 291 44.77 11.62 -17.56
CA PHE A 291 43.40 11.35 -17.12
C PHE A 291 42.44 12.50 -17.43
N VAL A 292 42.86 13.72 -17.06
CA VAL A 292 42.08 14.95 -17.28
C VAL A 292 41.93 15.25 -18.78
N GLU A 293 42.95 14.98 -19.59
CA GLU A 293 42.92 15.21 -21.04
C GLU A 293 41.95 14.23 -21.74
N CYS A 294 41.90 12.98 -21.29
CA CYS A 294 40.93 11.99 -21.80
C CYS A 294 39.48 12.43 -21.58
N MET A 295 39.16 12.99 -20.40
CA MET A 295 37.82 13.53 -20.12
C MET A 295 37.50 14.75 -21.00
N LYS A 296 38.45 15.68 -21.14
CA LYS A 296 38.30 16.87 -21.99
C LYS A 296 38.09 16.51 -23.46
N GLU A 297 38.79 15.50 -23.96
CA GLU A 297 38.61 14.99 -25.32
C GLU A 297 37.20 14.43 -25.55
N GLY A 298 36.67 13.68 -24.57
CA GLY A 298 35.30 13.18 -24.60
C GLY A 298 34.23 14.27 -24.65
N LEU A 299 34.48 15.42 -24.02
CA LEU A 299 33.61 16.61 -24.06
C LEU A 299 33.75 17.43 -25.36
N GLY A 300 34.92 17.40 -26.00
CA GLY A 300 35.22 18.21 -27.19
C GLY A 300 34.91 17.52 -28.53
N ALA A 301 34.93 16.19 -28.59
CA ALA A 301 34.99 15.48 -29.88
C ALA A 301 33.64 15.19 -30.56
N LYS A 302 32.47 15.49 -29.96
CA LYS A 302 31.13 15.03 -30.42
C LYS A 302 31.13 13.55 -30.88
N ARG A 303 31.98 12.72 -30.25
CA ARG A 303 32.27 11.33 -30.61
C ARG A 303 31.82 10.42 -29.48
N LYS A 304 31.17 9.32 -29.85
CA LYS A 304 30.78 8.25 -28.93
C LYS A 304 32.01 7.45 -28.52
N LEU A 305 32.29 7.40 -27.22
CA LEU A 305 33.41 6.67 -26.65
C LEU A 305 32.95 5.30 -26.12
N THR A 306 33.78 4.28 -26.29
CA THR A 306 33.44 2.89 -25.99
C THR A 306 33.41 2.56 -24.51
N TRP A 307 34.04 3.38 -23.64
CA TRP A 307 34.01 3.16 -22.20
C TRP A 307 32.61 3.35 -21.60
N TYR A 308 31.80 4.27 -22.14
CA TYR A 308 30.45 4.53 -21.63
C TYR A 308 29.54 3.29 -21.74
N PRO A 309 29.33 2.68 -22.93
CA PRO A 309 28.50 1.47 -23.03
C PRO A 309 29.11 0.26 -22.30
N ALA A 310 30.44 0.16 -22.21
CA ALA A 310 31.09 -0.89 -21.42
C ALA A 310 30.76 -0.76 -19.92
N LEU A 311 30.80 0.48 -19.41
CA LEU A 311 30.46 0.79 -18.01
C LEU A 311 28.97 0.60 -17.72
N ARG A 312 28.08 0.94 -18.66
CA ARG A 312 26.64 0.64 -18.59
C ARG A 312 26.37 -0.86 -18.56
N GLY A 313 27.07 -1.64 -19.38
CA GLY A 313 27.01 -3.10 -19.34
C GLY A 313 27.44 -3.67 -17.99
N ALA A 314 28.53 -3.14 -17.42
CA ALA A 314 28.98 -3.52 -16.09
C ALA A 314 27.95 -3.18 -14.99
N GLU A 315 27.34 -1.99 -15.04
CA GLU A 315 26.26 -1.60 -14.12
C GLU A 315 25.04 -2.53 -14.23
N SER A 316 24.66 -2.95 -15.44
CA SER A 316 23.55 -3.90 -15.66
C SER A 316 23.80 -5.27 -15.02
N LEU A 317 25.05 -5.75 -15.01
CA LEU A 317 25.44 -7.00 -14.35
C LEU A 317 25.33 -6.88 -12.83
N LEU A 318 25.74 -5.74 -12.27
CA LEU A 318 25.57 -5.45 -10.85
C LEU A 318 24.10 -5.41 -10.46
N ARG A 319 23.24 -4.72 -11.22
CA ARG A 319 21.78 -4.72 -10.97
C ARG A 319 21.17 -6.11 -10.97
N SER A 320 21.75 -7.03 -11.74
CA SER A 320 21.28 -8.42 -11.84
C SER A 320 21.91 -9.36 -10.78
N GLY A 321 22.70 -8.83 -9.84
CA GLY A 321 23.38 -9.64 -8.83
C GLY A 321 24.59 -10.44 -9.34
N GLN A 322 25.01 -10.24 -10.60
CA GLN A 322 26.01 -11.06 -11.27
C GLN A 322 27.44 -10.53 -11.06
N LEU A 323 27.90 -10.52 -9.80
CA LEU A 323 29.20 -9.93 -9.42
C LEU A 323 30.40 -10.61 -10.11
N VAL A 324 30.36 -11.93 -10.31
CA VAL A 324 31.44 -12.67 -10.97
C VAL A 324 31.56 -12.28 -12.45
N ASP A 325 30.45 -12.15 -13.15
CA ASP A 325 30.44 -11.74 -14.55
C ASP A 325 30.79 -10.25 -14.69
N PHE A 326 30.37 -9.41 -13.74
CA PHE A 326 30.84 -8.03 -13.62
C PHE A 326 32.38 -7.97 -13.56
N MET A 327 33.00 -8.71 -12.64
CA MET A 327 34.46 -8.73 -12.50
C MET A 327 35.15 -9.22 -13.78
N ARG A 328 34.60 -10.26 -14.43
CA ARG A 328 35.12 -10.77 -15.70
C ARG A 328 35.07 -9.70 -16.79
N VAL A 329 33.91 -9.06 -16.98
CA VAL A 329 33.73 -8.02 -18.00
C VAL A 329 34.66 -6.83 -17.78
N VAL A 330 34.84 -6.40 -16.53
CA VAL A 330 35.75 -5.31 -16.18
C VAL A 330 37.20 -5.65 -16.50
N CYS A 331 37.66 -6.87 -16.22
CA CYS A 331 39.03 -7.32 -16.50
C CYS A 331 39.31 -7.56 -18.00
N GLU A 332 38.29 -7.97 -18.77
CA GLU A 332 38.38 -8.30 -20.19
C GLU A 332 38.02 -7.12 -21.12
N ALA A 333 37.54 -6.00 -20.57
CA ALA A 333 37.11 -4.85 -21.36
C ALA A 333 38.25 -4.29 -22.24
N PRO A 334 38.02 -4.03 -23.54
CA PRO A 334 39.02 -3.40 -24.40
C PRO A 334 39.47 -2.02 -23.92
N CYS A 335 38.62 -1.32 -23.16
CA CYS A 335 38.90 -0.03 -22.54
C CYS A 335 39.37 -0.14 -21.08
N ARG A 336 39.83 -1.31 -20.61
CA ARG A 336 40.24 -1.50 -19.20
C ARG A 336 41.37 -0.58 -18.74
N LEU A 337 42.22 -0.12 -19.67
CA LEU A 337 43.31 0.83 -19.42
C LEU A 337 42.85 2.29 -19.59
N ASP A 338 41.61 2.52 -20.03
CA ASP A 338 41.08 3.88 -20.15
C ASP A 338 40.86 4.45 -18.74
N PRO A 339 41.54 5.56 -18.39
CA PRO A 339 41.41 6.18 -17.07
C PRO A 339 39.97 6.50 -16.65
N VAL A 340 39.13 6.89 -17.61
CA VAL A 340 37.73 7.26 -17.37
C VAL A 340 36.88 6.02 -17.11
N PHE A 341 37.17 4.92 -17.80
CA PHE A 341 36.55 3.63 -17.51
C PHE A 341 36.90 3.12 -16.11
N GLN A 342 38.18 3.16 -15.75
CA GLN A 342 38.66 2.74 -14.44
C GLN A 342 38.02 3.54 -13.32
N TRP A 343 37.89 4.86 -13.49
CA TRP A 343 37.20 5.73 -12.54
C TRP A 343 35.76 5.29 -12.30
N GLY A 344 35.01 5.01 -13.36
CA GLY A 344 33.65 4.52 -13.28
C GLY A 344 33.53 3.15 -12.62
N VAL A 345 34.44 2.23 -12.91
CA VAL A 345 34.52 0.91 -12.26
C VAL A 345 34.76 1.06 -10.76
N CYS A 346 35.70 1.92 -10.36
CA CYS A 346 35.99 2.19 -8.95
C CYS A 346 34.76 2.77 -8.24
N GLN A 347 34.04 3.68 -8.90
CA GLN A 347 32.79 4.22 -8.39
C GLN A 347 31.73 3.12 -8.17
N LEU A 348 31.50 2.24 -9.14
CA LEU A 348 30.55 1.12 -9.02
C LEU A 348 30.94 0.16 -7.88
N LEU A 349 32.23 -0.12 -7.71
CA LEU A 349 32.73 -0.95 -6.60
C LEU A 349 32.52 -0.30 -5.23
N GLY A 350 32.74 1.01 -5.14
CA GLY A 350 32.42 1.79 -3.94
C GLY A 350 30.93 1.72 -3.60
N GLU A 351 30.06 1.82 -4.61
CA GLU A 351 28.60 1.72 -4.45
C GLU A 351 28.18 0.35 -3.93
N VAL A 352 28.71 -0.73 -4.50
CA VAL A 352 28.50 -2.11 -4.00
C VAL A 352 28.98 -2.25 -2.56
N ALA A 353 30.13 -1.68 -2.20
CA ALA A 353 30.68 -1.79 -0.85
C ALA A 353 29.79 -1.10 0.21
N VAL A 354 29.15 0.03 -0.13
CA VAL A 354 28.29 0.77 0.80
C VAL A 354 26.88 0.18 0.90
N ASP A 355 26.34 -0.37 -0.19
CA ASP A 355 24.95 -0.84 -0.24
C ASP A 355 24.71 -2.10 0.62
N SER A 356 23.87 -1.96 1.64
CA SER A 356 23.51 -3.02 2.58
C SER A 356 22.62 -4.12 2.00
N MET A 357 22.08 -3.93 0.80
CA MET A 357 21.31 -4.97 0.10
C MET A 357 22.21 -6.10 -0.39
N TRP A 358 23.50 -5.83 -0.60
CA TRP A 358 24.48 -6.85 -0.95
C TRP A 358 24.91 -7.65 0.27
N ASP A 359 25.15 -8.95 0.07
CA ASP A 359 25.68 -9.79 1.13
C ASP A 359 27.10 -9.35 1.53
N THR A 360 27.45 -9.61 2.79
CA THR A 360 28.74 -9.20 3.36
C THR A 360 29.93 -9.66 2.50
N LYS A 361 29.89 -10.86 1.91
CA LYS A 361 31.00 -11.38 1.11
C LYS A 361 31.16 -10.61 -0.20
N SER A 362 30.07 -10.26 -0.87
CA SER A 362 30.09 -9.41 -2.07
C SER A 362 30.65 -8.01 -1.79
N ARG A 363 30.22 -7.39 -0.68
CA ARG A 363 30.72 -6.08 -0.24
C ARG A 363 32.21 -6.10 0.07
N GLN A 364 32.67 -7.13 0.77
CA GLN A 364 34.09 -7.35 1.04
C GLN A 364 34.89 -7.58 -0.24
N GLY A 365 34.35 -8.38 -1.17
CA GLY A 365 34.96 -8.63 -2.48
C GLY A 365 35.15 -7.34 -3.29
N ALA A 366 34.18 -6.42 -3.25
CA ALA A 366 34.30 -5.12 -3.91
C ALA A 366 35.43 -4.27 -3.33
N ILE A 367 35.57 -4.24 -2.00
CA ILE A 367 36.66 -3.53 -1.30
C ILE A 367 38.03 -4.13 -1.66
N MET A 368 38.13 -5.46 -1.66
CA MET A 368 39.36 -6.14 -2.04
C MET A 368 39.73 -5.87 -3.51
N PHE A 369 38.73 -5.79 -4.40
CA PHE A 369 38.99 -5.52 -5.81
C PHE A 369 39.45 -4.07 -6.05
N LEU A 370 38.95 -3.10 -5.28
CA LEU A 370 39.52 -1.74 -5.25
C LEU A 370 41.01 -1.75 -4.86
N GLY A 371 41.37 -2.57 -3.86
CA GLY A 371 42.76 -2.78 -3.45
C GLY A 371 43.64 -3.40 -4.53
N GLU A 372 43.10 -4.36 -5.29
CA GLU A 372 43.78 -5.00 -6.42
C GLU A 372 44.05 -4.00 -7.55
N ILE A 373 43.06 -3.18 -7.92
CA ILE A 373 43.21 -2.12 -8.93
C ILE A 373 44.29 -1.10 -8.50
N TYR A 374 44.36 -0.78 -7.21
CA TYR A 374 45.37 0.13 -6.66
C TYR A 374 46.79 -0.48 -6.69
N SER A 375 46.92 -1.74 -6.26
CA SER A 375 48.21 -2.38 -6.00
C SER A 375 48.86 -2.98 -7.26
N ASN A 376 48.06 -3.52 -8.18
CA ASN A 376 48.55 -4.28 -9.32
C ASN A 376 48.81 -3.37 -10.54
N ARG A 377 49.87 -2.55 -10.44
CA ARG A 377 50.24 -1.54 -11.44
C ARG A 377 50.64 -2.12 -12.80
N THR A 378 51.06 -3.38 -12.87
CA THR A 378 51.43 -4.05 -14.13
C THR A 378 50.23 -4.47 -14.97
N VAL A 379 49.07 -4.66 -14.33
CA VAL A 379 47.83 -5.06 -15.01
C VAL A 379 46.93 -3.85 -15.33
N TRP A 380 46.87 -2.88 -14.41
CA TRP A 380 45.92 -1.77 -14.51
C TRP A 380 46.51 -0.45 -14.98
N GLU A 381 47.84 -0.25 -14.89
CA GLU A 381 48.50 1.01 -15.28
C GLU A 381 47.80 2.28 -14.74
N CYS A 382 47.26 2.19 -13.51
CA CYS A 382 46.41 3.23 -12.91
C CYS A 382 47.13 4.58 -12.83
N GLN A 383 46.49 5.61 -13.38
CA GLN A 383 46.97 6.99 -13.26
C GLN A 383 46.72 7.55 -11.85
N THR A 384 47.51 8.55 -11.44
CA THR A 384 47.49 9.13 -10.09
C THR A 384 46.10 9.59 -9.63
N HIS A 385 45.27 10.14 -10.52
CA HIS A 385 43.90 10.56 -10.17
C HIS A 385 42.95 9.38 -9.91
N VAL A 386 43.11 8.25 -10.61
CA VAL A 386 42.34 7.03 -10.34
C VAL A 386 42.75 6.44 -8.99
N GLN A 387 44.05 6.47 -8.68
CA GLN A 387 44.59 6.05 -7.38
C GLN A 387 44.06 6.93 -6.24
N GLU A 388 44.05 8.26 -6.42
CA GLU A 388 43.45 9.21 -5.48
C GLU A 388 41.97 8.88 -5.25
N TRP A 389 41.20 8.61 -6.31
CA TRP A 389 39.80 8.27 -6.20
C TRP A 389 39.55 6.98 -5.42
N ILE A 390 40.35 5.94 -5.67
CA ILE A 390 40.27 4.68 -4.90
C ILE A 390 40.52 4.94 -3.41
N LEU A 391 41.55 5.73 -3.08
CA LEU A 391 41.83 6.09 -1.68
C LEU A 391 40.67 6.88 -1.06
N VAL A 392 40.09 7.84 -1.78
CA VAL A 392 38.92 8.60 -1.31
C VAL A 392 37.73 7.68 -1.04
N ILE A 393 37.47 6.69 -1.89
CA ILE A 393 36.43 5.67 -1.66
C ILE A 393 36.75 4.87 -0.40
N LEU A 394 37.98 4.36 -0.26
CA LEU A 394 38.38 3.56 0.90
C LEU A 394 38.29 4.37 2.21
N MET A 395 38.68 5.65 2.22
CA MET A 395 38.57 6.50 3.40
C MET A 395 37.11 6.75 3.81
N LYS A 396 36.18 6.89 2.84
CA LYS A 396 34.74 6.91 3.15
C LYS A 396 34.27 5.61 3.80
N LEU A 397 34.71 4.47 3.29
CA LEU A 397 34.37 3.16 3.83
C LEU A 397 34.95 2.94 5.24
N VAL A 398 36.12 3.51 5.53
CA VAL A 398 36.72 3.56 6.88
C VAL A 398 35.84 4.36 7.87
N SER A 399 35.17 5.41 7.40
CA SER A 399 34.22 6.20 8.19
C SER A 399 32.79 5.63 8.23
N SER A 400 32.55 4.45 7.65
CA SER A 400 31.24 3.80 7.62
C SER A 400 30.74 3.41 9.02
N THR A 401 29.43 3.42 9.22
CA THR A 401 28.76 2.90 10.43
C THR A 401 28.66 1.38 10.47
N ASP A 402 29.00 0.70 9.38
CA ASP A 402 29.01 -0.76 9.27
C ASP A 402 30.36 -1.33 9.72
N ASN A 403 30.35 -2.09 10.82
CA ASN A 403 31.57 -2.61 11.44
C ASN A 403 32.37 -3.55 10.53
N ASP A 404 31.72 -4.36 9.68
CA ASP A 404 32.41 -5.33 8.82
C ASP A 404 33.12 -4.63 7.66
N VAL A 405 32.43 -3.70 7.01
CA VAL A 405 33.00 -2.86 5.95
C VAL A 405 34.10 -1.96 6.48
N GLN A 406 33.85 -1.32 7.63
CA GLN A 406 34.82 -0.46 8.30
C GLN A 406 36.09 -1.25 8.66
N ALA A 407 35.98 -2.45 9.22
CA ALA A 407 37.12 -3.25 9.62
C ALA A 407 38.01 -3.63 8.43
N ILE A 408 37.40 -4.03 7.30
CA ILE A 408 38.13 -4.48 6.11
C ILE A 408 38.72 -3.31 5.35
N ALA A 409 37.99 -2.21 5.19
CA ALA A 409 38.55 -0.98 4.60
C ALA A 409 39.74 -0.48 5.44
N ASN A 410 39.64 -0.46 6.77
CA ASN A 410 40.74 -0.08 7.66
C ASN A 410 41.94 -1.03 7.58
N LYS A 411 41.69 -2.32 7.39
CA LYS A 411 42.76 -3.30 7.21
C LYS A 411 43.46 -3.05 5.88
N LEU A 412 42.72 -2.95 4.79
CA LEU A 412 43.25 -2.74 3.44
C LEU A 412 44.06 -1.44 3.36
N VAL A 413 43.55 -0.33 3.89
CA VAL A 413 44.29 0.95 3.92
C VAL A 413 45.61 0.83 4.69
N ARG A 414 45.62 0.13 5.83
CA ARG A 414 46.86 -0.13 6.59
C ARG A 414 47.84 -1.03 5.83
N ASP A 415 47.32 -2.06 5.16
CA ASP A 415 48.14 -2.97 4.34
C ASP A 415 48.78 -2.19 3.17
N LEU A 416 48.03 -1.31 2.50
CA LEU A 416 48.53 -0.41 1.45
C LEU A 416 49.60 0.55 1.99
N GLU A 417 49.39 1.18 3.14
CA GLU A 417 50.37 2.09 3.77
C GLU A 417 51.67 1.35 4.16
N SER A 418 51.55 0.14 4.69
CA SER A 418 52.69 -0.66 5.16
C SER A 418 53.58 -1.19 4.04
N ASN A 419 52.99 -1.45 2.86
CA ASN A 419 53.68 -1.95 1.67
C ASN A 419 54.14 -0.83 0.71
N ALA A 420 53.76 0.42 0.98
CA ALA A 420 54.08 1.58 0.14
C ALA A 420 55.49 2.14 0.38
N GLU A 421 56.11 2.66 -0.68
CA GLU A 421 57.35 3.43 -0.60
C GLU A 421 57.13 4.81 0.04
N SER A 422 58.18 5.49 0.52
CA SER A 422 58.06 6.74 1.29
C SER A 422 57.25 7.86 0.61
N GLN A 423 57.30 7.95 -0.73
CA GLN A 423 56.50 8.92 -1.49
C GLN A 423 55.02 8.53 -1.58
N GLU A 424 54.72 7.24 -1.69
CA GLU A 424 53.36 6.71 -1.74
C GLU A 424 52.70 6.74 -0.35
N GLN A 425 53.47 6.51 0.72
CA GLN A 425 53.01 6.73 2.10
C GLN A 425 52.59 8.19 2.33
N ALA A 426 53.38 9.15 1.85
CA ALA A 426 53.04 10.57 1.94
C ALA A 426 51.76 10.90 1.15
N PHE A 427 51.57 10.28 -0.02
CA PHE A 427 50.37 10.44 -0.85
C PHE A 427 49.10 9.89 -0.18
N ILE A 428 49.17 8.70 0.44
CA ILE A 428 48.04 8.12 1.19
C ILE A 428 47.69 9.00 2.40
N GLN A 429 48.71 9.52 3.10
CA GLN A 429 48.52 10.38 4.26
C GLN A 429 47.92 11.75 3.91
N ASP A 430 48.30 12.34 2.76
CA ASP A 430 47.68 13.55 2.22
C ASP A 430 46.19 13.32 1.89
N CYS A 431 45.89 12.20 1.24
CA CYS A 431 44.51 11.83 0.93
C CYS A 431 43.65 11.75 2.20
N ARG A 432 44.14 11.12 3.28
CA ARG A 432 43.40 10.99 4.54
C ARG A 432 43.00 12.33 5.18
N GLN A 433 43.69 13.43 4.86
CA GLN A 433 43.42 14.76 5.43
C GLN A 433 42.40 15.59 4.62
N LYS A 434 42.00 15.12 3.43
CA LYS A 434 41.05 15.84 2.57
C LYS A 434 39.60 15.60 3.02
N ASP A 435 38.74 16.60 2.83
CA ASP A 435 37.29 16.43 3.06
C ASP A 435 36.68 15.60 1.93
N HIS A 436 36.30 14.37 2.26
CA HIS A 436 35.78 13.41 1.32
C HIS A 436 34.26 13.51 1.10
N ASN A 437 33.55 14.33 1.88
CA ASN A 437 32.07 14.38 1.86
C ASN A 437 31.47 15.14 0.67
N LEU A 438 32.30 15.81 -0.14
CA LEU A 438 31.86 16.68 -1.24
C LEU A 438 31.23 15.93 -2.43
N TYR A 439 31.60 14.66 -2.66
CA TYR A 439 31.14 13.87 -3.81
C TYR A 439 30.52 12.56 -3.33
N GLN A 440 29.20 12.40 -3.44
CA GLN A 440 28.53 11.19 -2.95
C GLN A 440 28.68 10.03 -3.95
N LEU A 441 28.89 8.81 -3.42
CA LEU A 441 28.71 7.59 -4.20
C LEU A 441 27.20 7.42 -4.49
N ARG A 442 26.82 6.82 -5.62
CA ARG A 442 25.41 6.60 -5.97
C ARG A 442 24.87 5.46 -5.10
N ILE A 443 24.60 5.73 -3.83
CA ILE A 443 24.08 4.72 -2.90
C ILE A 443 22.56 4.67 -3.08
N VAL A 444 21.99 3.47 -3.24
CA VAL A 444 20.57 3.26 -2.91
C VAL A 444 20.51 3.19 -1.38
N SER A 445 20.56 4.36 -0.75
CA SER A 445 20.73 4.42 0.70
C SER A 445 19.39 4.16 1.36
N PHE A 446 19.10 2.89 1.64
CA PHE A 446 18.07 2.48 2.60
C PHE A 446 18.58 2.77 4.01
N VAL A 447 18.88 4.05 4.31
CA VAL A 447 19.16 4.48 5.68
C VAL A 447 18.00 3.97 6.53
N MET A 448 18.31 3.45 7.73
CA MET A 448 17.30 3.11 8.73
C MET A 448 16.43 4.35 8.98
N ALA A 449 15.33 4.43 8.24
CA ALA A 449 14.36 5.47 8.39
C ALA A 449 13.84 5.38 9.82
N THR A 450 14.17 6.38 10.63
CA THR A 450 13.51 6.57 11.92
C THR A 450 12.01 6.67 11.64
N PRO A 451 11.15 5.99 12.41
CA PRO A 451 9.75 5.75 12.05
C PRO A 451 8.92 7.02 12.14
N SER A 452 9.01 7.90 11.14
CA SER A 452 8.26 9.14 11.10
C SER A 452 7.07 9.01 10.16
N LEU A 453 7.26 8.50 8.94
CA LEU A 453 6.20 8.41 7.93
C LEU A 453 5.39 7.14 8.11
N ILE A 454 6.01 5.99 8.38
CA ILE A 454 5.27 4.75 8.66
C ILE A 454 4.46 4.85 9.95
N ASP A 455 4.99 5.51 10.98
CA ASP A 455 4.20 5.77 12.19
C ASP A 455 3.06 6.72 11.88
N ARG A 456 3.25 7.79 11.12
CA ARG A 456 2.13 8.67 10.72
C ARG A 456 1.10 7.98 9.82
N ALA A 457 1.53 7.09 8.95
CA ALA A 457 0.66 6.26 8.12
C ALA A 457 -0.19 5.30 8.98
N GLN A 458 0.41 4.71 10.02
CA GLN A 458 -0.24 3.77 10.94
C GLN A 458 -0.91 4.43 12.16
N ASN A 459 -0.63 5.70 12.45
CA ASN A 459 -1.23 6.48 13.54
C ASN A 459 -2.59 7.09 13.13
N ARG A 460 -3.07 6.87 11.90
CA ARG A 460 -4.51 6.83 11.66
C ARG A 460 -5.05 5.62 12.41
N PRO A 461 -5.96 5.78 13.38
CA PRO A 461 -6.51 4.65 14.10
C PRO A 461 -7.09 3.67 13.07
N ASP A 462 -6.59 2.44 13.01
CA ASP A 462 -7.14 1.44 12.10
C ASP A 462 -8.54 1.06 12.60
N VAL A 463 -9.53 1.67 11.97
CA VAL A 463 -10.94 1.41 12.23
C VAL A 463 -11.44 0.27 11.34
N GLU A 464 -10.93 0.17 10.11
CA GLU A 464 -11.45 -0.79 9.13
C GLU A 464 -11.09 -2.23 9.53
N GLY A 465 -9.89 -2.47 10.10
CA GLY A 465 -9.54 -3.77 10.67
C GLY A 465 -10.52 -4.21 11.77
N HIS A 466 -10.88 -3.32 12.70
CA HIS A 466 -11.87 -3.60 13.74
C HIS A 466 -13.28 -3.86 13.16
N LEU A 467 -13.71 -3.06 12.18
CA LEU A 467 -15.01 -3.25 11.52
C LEU A 467 -15.08 -4.59 10.77
N ARG A 468 -13.98 -5.05 10.17
CA ARG A 468 -13.90 -6.38 9.53
C ARG A 468 -14.07 -7.50 10.56
N LEU A 469 -13.43 -7.40 11.72
CA LEU A 469 -13.59 -8.37 12.81
C LEU A 469 -15.04 -8.40 13.31
N LEU A 470 -15.65 -7.24 13.51
CA LEU A 470 -17.06 -7.12 13.90
C LEU A 470 -17.98 -7.73 12.83
N ARG A 471 -17.75 -7.44 11.54
CA ARG A 471 -18.51 -8.04 10.44
C ARG A 471 -18.42 -9.57 10.50
N LYS A 472 -17.21 -10.14 10.66
CA LYS A 472 -17.02 -11.59 10.75
C LYS A 472 -17.76 -12.19 11.94
N GLN A 473 -17.70 -11.55 13.11
CA GLN A 473 -18.44 -11.97 14.30
C GLN A 473 -19.96 -11.97 14.04
N ARG A 474 -20.49 -10.89 13.46
CA ARG A 474 -21.92 -10.74 13.16
C ARG A 474 -22.45 -11.76 12.15
N LEU A 475 -21.65 -12.08 11.13
CA LEU A 475 -22.01 -13.11 10.13
C LEU A 475 -21.94 -14.54 10.71
N MET A 476 -21.12 -14.77 11.75
CA MET A 476 -21.04 -16.06 12.45
C MET A 476 -22.14 -16.23 13.52
N GLU A 477 -22.75 -15.15 14.00
CA GLU A 477 -23.77 -15.16 15.05
C GLU A 477 -25.15 -15.70 14.61
N GLN A 478 -25.31 -16.22 13.39
CA GLN A 478 -26.55 -16.90 12.98
C GLN A 478 -26.76 -18.18 13.80
N GLY A 479 -27.56 -18.06 14.87
CA GLY A 479 -28.01 -19.19 15.68
C GLY A 479 -29.15 -19.99 15.03
N ASN A 480 -29.50 -21.10 15.66
CA ASN A 480 -30.61 -22.01 15.31
C ASN A 480 -32.01 -21.39 15.56
N VAL A 481 -32.26 -20.15 15.10
CA VAL A 481 -33.53 -19.45 15.30
C VAL A 481 -34.27 -19.36 13.97
N VAL A 482 -35.50 -19.85 13.93
CA VAL A 482 -36.38 -19.75 12.76
C VAL A 482 -36.70 -18.27 12.51
N TYR A 483 -36.28 -17.75 11.36
CA TYR A 483 -36.58 -16.38 10.93
C TYR A 483 -37.50 -16.40 9.72
N ILE A 484 -38.67 -15.77 9.86
CA ILE A 484 -39.61 -15.55 8.76
C ILE A 484 -39.69 -14.04 8.49
N PRO A 485 -39.52 -13.59 7.23
CA PRO A 485 -39.66 -12.18 6.88
C PRO A 485 -41.02 -11.63 7.34
N PRO A 486 -41.02 -10.62 8.23
CA PRO A 486 -42.25 -10.08 8.78
C PRO A 486 -42.94 -9.12 7.81
N GLN A 487 -44.27 -9.11 7.88
CA GLN A 487 -45.10 -8.11 7.22
C GLN A 487 -45.45 -6.99 8.19
N ALA A 488 -45.70 -5.80 7.63
CA ALA A 488 -46.09 -4.63 8.40
C ALA A 488 -47.10 -3.78 7.64
N LYS A 489 -47.74 -2.86 8.36
CA LYS A 489 -48.62 -1.82 7.82
C LYS A 489 -48.10 -0.44 8.21
N ALA A 490 -48.55 0.59 7.50
CA ALA A 490 -47.96 1.94 7.57
C ALA A 490 -48.15 2.69 8.91
N GLY A 491 -49.03 2.22 9.79
CA GLY A 491 -49.31 2.86 11.08
C GLY A 491 -50.44 2.15 11.82
N LEU A 492 -50.76 2.60 13.04
CA LEU A 492 -51.75 1.94 13.91
C LEU A 492 -53.15 1.94 13.31
N GLN A 493 -53.52 3.02 12.60
CA GLN A 493 -54.83 3.20 11.97
C GLN A 493 -54.89 2.65 10.53
N ALA A 494 -53.78 2.15 9.99
CA ALA A 494 -53.75 1.61 8.63
C ALA A 494 -54.54 0.29 8.55
N SER A 495 -55.18 0.07 7.39
CA SER A 495 -55.90 -1.17 7.10
C SER A 495 -54.94 -2.35 7.05
N ASP A 496 -55.38 -3.49 7.58
CA ASP A 496 -54.67 -4.76 7.49
C ASP A 496 -54.57 -5.30 6.05
N GLU A 497 -55.34 -4.77 5.10
CA GLU A 497 -55.21 -5.12 3.68
C GLU A 497 -54.04 -4.39 2.99
N SER A 498 -53.48 -3.35 3.63
CA SER A 498 -52.35 -2.55 3.11
C SER A 498 -50.97 -3.03 3.59
N ARG A 499 -50.82 -4.34 3.78
CA ARG A 499 -49.57 -4.96 4.27
C ARG A 499 -48.47 -4.91 3.22
N PHE A 500 -47.24 -4.76 3.69
CA PHE A 500 -46.02 -4.81 2.89
C PHE A 500 -44.91 -5.59 3.61
N GLN A 501 -43.88 -5.99 2.86
CA GLN A 501 -42.70 -6.63 3.43
C GLN A 501 -41.87 -5.60 4.22
N LEU A 502 -41.64 -5.87 5.51
CA LEU A 502 -40.99 -4.89 6.39
C LEU A 502 -39.54 -4.61 5.99
N MET A 503 -38.79 -5.66 5.61
CA MET A 503 -37.37 -5.53 5.24
C MET A 503 -37.18 -4.61 4.02
N GLU A 504 -38.01 -4.78 2.99
CA GLU A 504 -38.00 -3.94 1.79
C GLU A 504 -38.30 -2.49 2.15
N LYS A 505 -39.32 -2.26 2.99
CA LYS A 505 -39.69 -0.92 3.44
C LYS A 505 -38.59 -0.22 4.24
N VAL A 506 -37.86 -0.97 5.08
CA VAL A 506 -36.70 -0.43 5.80
C VAL A 506 -35.56 -0.12 4.84
N LYS A 507 -35.30 -0.96 3.84
CA LYS A 507 -34.29 -0.67 2.80
C LYS A 507 -34.66 0.58 1.98
N GLU A 508 -35.93 0.80 1.65
CA GLU A 508 -36.42 2.04 1.05
C GLU A 508 -36.15 3.26 1.95
N PHE A 509 -36.46 3.16 3.24
CA PHE A 509 -36.17 4.20 4.23
C PHE A 509 -34.67 4.53 4.29
N LEU A 510 -33.81 3.51 4.31
CA LEU A 510 -32.35 3.66 4.33
C LEU A 510 -31.81 4.35 3.07
N ASN A 511 -32.53 4.30 1.95
CA ASN A 511 -32.18 5.01 0.72
C ASN A 511 -32.84 6.41 0.59
N SER A 512 -33.76 6.78 1.48
CA SER A 512 -34.47 8.06 1.45
C SER A 512 -33.75 9.20 2.21
N GLU A 513 -34.30 10.41 2.22
CA GLU A 513 -33.80 11.50 3.08
C GLU A 513 -34.30 11.47 4.53
N GLN A 514 -35.19 10.53 4.86
CA GLN A 514 -35.75 10.37 6.20
C GLN A 514 -34.67 9.94 7.20
N LYS A 515 -34.89 10.26 8.47
CA LYS A 515 -33.88 10.10 9.54
C LYS A 515 -34.26 9.08 10.59
N VAL A 516 -35.55 8.95 10.91
CA VAL A 516 -36.05 8.03 11.94
C VAL A 516 -37.14 7.12 11.38
N PHE A 517 -37.00 5.82 11.63
CA PHE A 517 -37.99 4.77 11.37
C PHE A 517 -38.43 4.13 12.69
N LEU A 518 -39.70 4.26 13.03
CA LEU A 518 -40.29 3.64 14.22
C LEU A 518 -40.92 2.29 13.86
N LEU A 519 -40.41 1.22 14.46
CA LEU A 519 -40.96 -0.13 14.34
C LEU A 519 -41.83 -0.47 15.55
N LEU A 520 -43.13 -0.61 15.32
CA LEU A 520 -44.12 -0.95 16.32
C LEU A 520 -44.58 -2.40 16.19
N GLY A 521 -45.12 -2.94 17.27
CA GLY A 521 -45.78 -4.24 17.29
C GLY A 521 -46.00 -4.73 18.71
N ASP A 522 -46.84 -5.74 18.84
CA ASP A 522 -47.23 -6.31 20.12
C ASP A 522 -46.06 -7.09 20.77
N PRO A 523 -46.14 -7.41 22.08
CA PRO A 523 -45.20 -8.30 22.74
C PRO A 523 -45.07 -9.62 21.98
N GLY A 524 -43.83 -10.05 21.72
CA GLY A 524 -43.59 -11.29 20.97
C GLY A 524 -43.79 -11.23 19.46
N ALA A 525 -44.16 -10.07 18.89
CA ALA A 525 -44.34 -9.90 17.44
C ALA A 525 -43.07 -10.10 16.58
N GLY A 526 -41.89 -10.27 17.19
CA GLY A 526 -40.64 -10.53 16.48
C GLY A 526 -39.76 -9.31 16.19
N LYS A 527 -40.04 -8.14 16.81
CA LYS A 527 -39.25 -6.90 16.63
C LYS A 527 -37.74 -7.12 16.82
N SER A 528 -37.32 -7.70 17.94
CA SER A 528 -35.91 -8.01 18.22
C SER A 528 -35.29 -9.00 17.23
N THR A 529 -36.08 -9.97 16.75
CA THR A 529 -35.62 -10.94 15.74
C THR A 529 -35.39 -10.23 14.41
N PHE A 530 -36.30 -9.33 14.01
CA PHE A 530 -36.14 -8.48 12.83
C PHE A 530 -34.91 -7.57 12.96
N SER A 531 -34.70 -6.91 14.11
CA SER A 531 -33.53 -6.04 14.35
C SER A 531 -32.20 -6.78 14.13
N ARG A 532 -32.10 -8.04 14.58
CA ARG A 532 -30.91 -8.87 14.36
C ARG A 532 -30.74 -9.29 12.90
N ALA A 533 -31.83 -9.68 12.24
CA ALA A 533 -31.79 -10.02 10.82
C ALA A 533 -31.38 -8.83 9.96
N LEU A 534 -31.87 -7.63 10.30
CA LEU A 534 -31.47 -6.38 9.65
C LEU A 534 -29.99 -6.06 9.88
N ASP A 535 -29.49 -6.17 11.10
CA ASP A 535 -28.06 -5.96 11.40
C ASP A 535 -27.19 -6.91 10.58
N HIS A 536 -27.56 -8.19 10.51
CA HIS A 536 -26.90 -9.19 9.68
C HIS A 536 -26.90 -8.82 8.20
N ASP A 537 -28.06 -8.53 7.61
CA ASP A 537 -28.20 -8.13 6.19
C ASP A 537 -27.32 -6.91 5.86
N LEU A 538 -27.26 -5.94 6.76
CA LEU A 538 -26.47 -4.72 6.54
C LEU A 538 -24.97 -4.99 6.68
N TRP A 539 -24.55 -5.86 7.60
CA TRP A 539 -23.15 -6.28 7.70
C TRP A 539 -22.71 -7.16 6.52
N ASP A 540 -23.60 -8.00 5.99
CA ASP A 540 -23.32 -8.78 4.77
C ASP A 540 -23.11 -7.86 3.56
N ALA A 541 -23.96 -6.85 3.42
CA ALA A 541 -23.88 -5.84 2.35
C ALA A 541 -22.79 -4.78 2.55
N TYR A 542 -22.19 -4.68 3.75
CA TYR A 542 -21.23 -3.64 4.09
C TYR A 542 -20.00 -3.69 3.17
N LYS A 543 -19.60 -2.50 2.69
CA LYS A 543 -18.37 -2.26 1.92
C LYS A 543 -17.51 -1.24 2.65
N LYS A 544 -16.21 -1.25 2.37
CA LYS A 544 -15.27 -0.24 2.88
C LYS A 544 -15.83 1.17 2.63
N ASP A 545 -15.76 2.02 3.64
CA ASP A 545 -16.29 3.39 3.65
C ASP A 545 -17.83 3.51 3.58
N GLY A 546 -18.56 2.39 3.66
CA GLY A 546 -20.01 2.37 3.77
C GLY A 546 -20.55 2.78 5.14
N ASP A 547 -21.88 2.92 5.20
CA ASP A 547 -22.61 3.19 6.45
C ASP A 547 -22.48 2.00 7.41
N ILE A 548 -22.14 2.29 8.67
CA ILE A 548 -21.82 1.28 9.68
C ILE A 548 -23.09 0.87 10.44
N PRO A 549 -23.52 -0.40 10.37
CA PRO A 549 -24.65 -0.89 11.15
C PRO A 549 -24.27 -0.98 12.63
N LEU A 550 -25.15 -0.52 13.52
CA LEU A 550 -24.91 -0.57 14.95
C LEU A 550 -26.19 -1.00 15.69
N HIS A 551 -26.31 -2.30 15.92
CA HIS A 551 -27.35 -2.85 16.78
C HIS A 551 -27.10 -2.53 18.25
N ILE A 552 -28.10 -1.90 18.87
CA ILE A 552 -28.10 -1.40 20.24
C ILE A 552 -29.30 -2.01 20.97
N ASN A 553 -29.04 -2.88 21.94
CA ASN A 553 -30.02 -3.32 22.92
C ASN A 553 -30.19 -2.22 23.97
N LEU A 554 -31.24 -1.40 23.86
CA LEU A 554 -31.45 -0.21 24.69
C LEU A 554 -31.49 -0.53 26.20
N PRO A 555 -32.21 -1.57 26.67
CA PRO A 555 -32.19 -1.99 28.08
C PRO A 555 -30.80 -2.31 28.64
N ALA A 556 -29.82 -2.64 27.79
CA ALA A 556 -28.47 -2.95 28.21
C ALA A 556 -27.55 -1.71 28.27
N ILE A 557 -28.00 -0.54 27.82
CA ILE A 557 -27.22 0.71 27.82
C ILE A 557 -27.66 1.59 29.00
N ASP A 558 -26.70 1.98 29.82
CA ASP A 558 -26.93 2.99 30.87
C ASP A 558 -27.12 4.38 30.25
N LYS A 559 -28.19 5.08 30.65
CA LYS A 559 -28.54 6.43 30.18
C LYS A 559 -28.50 6.59 28.65
N PRO A 560 -29.37 5.90 27.90
CA PRO A 560 -29.35 5.95 26.44
C PRO A 560 -29.75 7.32 25.85
N GLU A 561 -30.17 8.27 26.68
CA GLU A 561 -30.36 9.66 26.26
C GLU A 561 -29.03 10.39 25.94
N HIS A 562 -27.87 9.80 26.30
CA HIS A 562 -26.54 10.39 26.10
C HIS A 562 -25.52 9.42 25.48
N ASP A 563 -24.79 9.89 24.47
CA ASP A 563 -23.63 9.24 23.84
C ASP A 563 -23.82 7.77 23.46
N ILE A 564 -25.00 7.39 22.95
CA ILE A 564 -25.33 5.97 22.69
C ILE A 564 -24.34 5.27 21.76
N ILE A 565 -23.90 5.97 20.71
CA ILE A 565 -22.97 5.41 19.73
C ILE A 565 -21.62 5.15 20.38
N ALA A 566 -21.04 6.15 21.05
CA ALA A 566 -19.75 6.01 21.71
C ALA A 566 -19.78 4.95 22.81
N LYS A 567 -20.86 4.89 23.61
CA LYS A 567 -21.05 3.84 24.63
C LYS A 567 -21.09 2.45 24.02
N GLN A 568 -21.78 2.28 22.89
CA GLN A 568 -21.85 1.00 22.22
C GLN A 568 -20.50 0.62 21.57
N LEU A 569 -19.81 1.56 20.93
CA LEU A 569 -18.49 1.32 20.35
C LEU A 569 -17.43 0.93 21.41
N ARG A 570 -17.48 1.52 22.60
CA ARG A 570 -16.62 1.10 23.73
C ARG A 570 -16.91 -0.33 24.19
N LYS A 571 -18.17 -0.75 24.19
CA LYS A 571 -18.55 -2.15 24.48
C LYS A 571 -18.05 -3.12 23.41
N MET A 572 -17.80 -2.62 22.20
CA MET A 572 -17.18 -3.35 21.10
C MET A 572 -15.64 -3.23 21.10
N GLU A 573 -15.05 -2.73 22.20
CA GLU A 573 -13.60 -2.62 22.41
C GLU A 573 -12.87 -1.59 21.52
N LEU A 574 -13.59 -0.66 20.91
CA LEU A 574 -12.95 0.45 20.18
C LEU A 574 -12.34 1.49 21.14
N THR A 575 -11.15 1.96 20.78
CA THR A 575 -10.40 3.00 21.52
C THR A 575 -10.93 4.40 21.24
N GLU A 576 -10.69 5.35 22.16
CA GLU A 576 -11.11 6.76 21.99
C GLU A 576 -10.61 7.43 20.70
N PRO A 577 -9.36 7.21 20.24
CA PRO A 577 -8.92 7.69 18.93
C PRO A 577 -9.75 7.14 17.77
N GLN A 578 -10.06 5.84 17.78
CA GLN A 578 -10.90 5.20 16.74
C GLN A 578 -12.32 5.76 16.77
N ILE A 579 -12.90 5.97 17.96
CA ILE A 579 -14.23 6.56 18.12
C ILE A 579 -14.27 7.99 17.58
N ARG A 580 -13.22 8.78 17.81
CA ARG A 580 -13.12 10.14 17.24
C ARG A 580 -13.01 10.13 15.71
N GLU A 581 -12.22 9.21 15.15
CA GLU A 581 -12.11 9.02 13.70
C GLU A 581 -13.50 8.69 13.11
N LEU A 582 -14.17 7.71 13.69
CA LEU A 582 -15.51 7.27 13.30
C LEU A 582 -16.53 8.42 13.34
N LYS A 583 -16.47 9.25 14.38
CA LYS A 583 -17.38 10.39 14.54
C LYS A 583 -17.20 11.44 13.45
N ILE A 584 -15.97 11.67 13.00
CA ILE A 584 -15.66 12.72 12.01
C ILE A 584 -15.91 12.21 10.58
N HIS A 585 -15.60 10.95 10.29
CA HIS A 585 -15.49 10.47 8.92
C HIS A 585 -16.55 9.46 8.49
N ARG A 586 -17.30 8.86 9.42
CA ARG A 586 -18.21 7.74 9.10
C ARG A 586 -19.66 8.03 9.45
N LYS A 587 -20.56 7.31 8.78
CA LYS A 587 -22.00 7.37 8.97
C LYS A 587 -22.49 6.08 9.62
N PHE A 588 -23.57 6.15 10.38
CA PHE A 588 -24.13 5.02 11.12
C PHE A 588 -25.58 4.73 10.77
N ILE A 589 -25.94 3.45 10.80
CA ILE A 589 -27.33 2.97 10.83
C ILE A 589 -27.56 2.39 12.23
N LEU A 590 -28.26 3.14 13.07
CA LEU A 590 -28.57 2.71 14.43
C LEU A 590 -29.80 1.82 14.44
N ILE A 591 -29.69 0.63 15.00
CA ILE A 591 -30.81 -0.30 15.21
C ILE A 591 -31.03 -0.40 16.72
N CYS A 592 -31.89 0.47 17.25
CA CYS A 592 -32.18 0.59 18.67
C CYS A 592 -33.37 -0.30 19.05
N ASP A 593 -33.11 -1.39 19.76
CA ASP A 593 -34.11 -2.38 20.14
C ASP A 593 -34.54 -2.23 21.60
N GLY A 594 -35.86 -2.17 21.85
CA GLY A 594 -36.45 -2.19 23.19
C GLY A 594 -36.61 -0.81 23.85
N TYR A 595 -37.17 0.18 23.16
CA TYR A 595 -37.41 1.52 23.74
C TYR A 595 -38.29 1.48 24.99
N ASP A 596 -39.37 0.70 24.97
CA ASP A 596 -40.28 0.50 26.10
C ASP A 596 -39.60 -0.17 27.31
N GLU A 597 -38.72 -1.14 27.05
CA GLU A 597 -38.03 -1.92 28.08
C GLU A 597 -36.94 -1.12 28.82
N SER A 598 -36.45 -0.04 28.19
CA SER A 598 -35.48 0.89 28.79
C SER A 598 -36.12 2.05 29.56
N GLN A 599 -37.46 2.02 29.73
CA GLN A 599 -38.28 3.03 30.41
C GLN A 599 -38.01 4.47 29.92
N GLN A 600 -37.71 4.61 28.63
CA GLN A 600 -37.35 5.89 28.06
C GLN A 600 -38.58 6.77 27.80
N THR A 601 -38.44 8.04 28.12
CA THR A 601 -39.43 9.08 27.82
C THR A 601 -38.89 10.15 26.87
N HIS A 602 -37.59 10.12 26.58
CA HIS A 602 -36.89 11.10 25.77
C HIS A 602 -36.83 10.69 24.30
N ASN A 603 -36.74 11.70 23.43
CA ASN A 603 -36.45 11.51 22.01
C ASN A 603 -34.96 11.25 21.81
N LEU A 604 -34.59 9.98 21.65
CA LEU A 604 -33.17 9.56 21.60
C LEU A 604 -32.42 10.15 20.40
N TYR A 605 -33.12 10.43 19.29
CA TYR A 605 -32.51 11.08 18.14
C TYR A 605 -32.05 12.50 18.49
N THR A 606 -32.94 13.27 19.13
CA THR A 606 -32.71 14.67 19.52
C THR A 606 -31.76 14.76 20.72
N SER A 607 -31.92 13.90 21.73
CA SER A 607 -31.11 13.94 22.94
C SER A 607 -29.63 13.61 22.68
N ASN A 608 -29.37 12.72 21.71
CA ASN A 608 -28.02 12.38 21.23
C ASN A 608 -27.52 13.32 20.11
N ARG A 609 -28.26 14.39 19.78
CA ARG A 609 -27.88 15.42 18.80
C ARG A 609 -27.48 14.85 17.43
N LEU A 610 -28.15 13.79 17.00
CA LEU A 610 -27.79 13.10 15.76
C LEU A 610 -27.99 14.03 14.55
N ASN A 611 -26.98 14.10 13.69
CA ASN A 611 -26.91 14.97 12.51
C ASN A 611 -26.87 16.49 12.82
N GLU A 612 -26.53 16.90 14.04
CA GLU A 612 -26.11 18.29 14.32
C GLU A 612 -24.65 18.54 13.88
N PRO A 613 -24.25 19.80 13.60
CA PRO A 613 -22.87 20.12 13.22
C PRO A 613 -21.85 19.67 14.28
N GLY A 614 -20.87 18.85 13.87
CA GLY A 614 -19.84 18.30 14.76
C GLY A 614 -20.27 17.07 15.58
N GLU A 615 -21.49 16.58 15.39
CA GLU A 615 -22.03 15.39 16.02
C GLU A 615 -22.14 14.21 15.04
N TRP A 616 -22.56 13.04 15.56
CA TRP A 616 -22.66 11.81 14.77
C TRP A 616 -23.64 11.93 13.61
N VAL A 617 -23.25 11.46 12.42
CA VAL A 617 -24.14 11.36 11.25
C VAL A 617 -24.77 9.97 11.24
N ALA A 618 -26.10 9.90 11.42
CA ALA A 618 -26.78 8.61 11.53
C ALA A 618 -28.25 8.62 11.10
N LYS A 619 -28.70 7.49 10.59
CA LYS A 619 -30.12 7.11 10.53
C LYS A 619 -30.46 6.23 11.73
N MET A 620 -31.68 6.33 12.23
CA MET A 620 -32.15 5.58 13.38
C MET A 620 -33.37 4.74 13.05
N ILE A 621 -33.31 3.46 13.38
CA ILE A 621 -34.42 2.52 13.39
C ILE A 621 -34.63 2.16 14.86
N ILE A 622 -35.83 2.39 15.38
CA ILE A 622 -36.11 2.22 16.80
C ILE A 622 -37.36 1.36 17.00
N SER A 623 -37.25 0.34 17.85
CA SER A 623 -38.35 -0.59 18.14
C SER A 623 -39.07 -0.22 19.44
N CYS A 624 -40.41 -0.32 19.44
CA CYS A 624 -41.23 -0.08 20.62
C CYS A 624 -42.49 -0.96 20.63
N ARG A 625 -42.98 -1.32 21.82
CA ARG A 625 -44.28 -1.95 22.00
C ARG A 625 -45.42 -0.97 21.75
N THR A 626 -46.46 -1.43 21.06
CA THR A 626 -47.66 -0.64 20.76
C THR A 626 -48.35 -0.14 22.04
N GLU A 627 -48.34 -0.95 23.10
CA GLU A 627 -48.99 -0.66 24.38
C GLU A 627 -48.26 0.40 25.21
N TYR A 628 -47.02 0.72 24.86
CA TYR A 628 -46.23 1.76 25.54
C TYR A 628 -46.49 3.16 24.97
N LEU A 629 -47.36 3.27 23.97
CA LEU A 629 -47.66 4.53 23.28
C LEU A 629 -48.78 5.30 23.99
N GLY A 630 -48.51 6.57 24.32
CA GLY A 630 -49.53 7.54 24.74
C GLY A 630 -50.10 8.33 23.55
N MET A 631 -51.05 9.24 23.80
CA MET A 631 -51.72 10.00 22.73
C MET A 631 -50.74 10.82 21.84
N ASP A 632 -49.66 11.33 22.43
CA ASP A 632 -48.65 12.16 21.73
C ASP A 632 -47.30 11.44 21.58
N TYR A 633 -47.31 10.12 21.34
CA TYR A 633 -46.08 9.33 21.32
C TYR A 633 -45.08 9.77 20.25
N ARG A 634 -45.53 10.39 19.15
CA ARG A 634 -44.67 10.78 18.03
C ARG A 634 -43.60 11.80 18.43
N ASP A 635 -43.86 12.65 19.43
CA ASP A 635 -42.88 13.62 19.93
C ASP A 635 -41.63 12.92 20.52
N ARG A 636 -41.78 11.67 20.98
CA ARG A 636 -40.68 10.84 21.49
C ARG A 636 -39.79 10.24 20.41
N PHE A 637 -40.16 10.32 19.13
CA PHE A 637 -39.41 9.68 18.04
C PHE A 637 -39.14 10.60 16.85
N GLN A 638 -40.02 11.56 16.58
CA GLN A 638 -39.90 12.44 15.44
C GLN A 638 -38.72 13.41 15.60
N PRO A 639 -37.87 13.61 14.58
CA PRO A 639 -36.82 14.62 14.61
C PRO A 639 -37.40 16.04 14.85
N GLY A 640 -36.92 16.70 15.90
CA GLY A 640 -37.22 18.10 16.22
C GLY A 640 -35.96 18.97 16.21
N ASP A 641 -36.12 20.26 15.91
CA ASP A 641 -35.05 21.26 16.12
C ASP A 641 -34.95 21.65 17.62
N ARG A 642 -33.91 22.42 18.00
CA ARG A 642 -33.72 23.03 19.33
C ARG A 642 -34.92 23.86 19.81
N ASN A 643 -35.78 24.31 18.90
CA ASN A 643 -37.03 25.01 19.18
C ASN A 643 -38.27 24.09 19.23
N HIS A 644 -38.08 22.77 19.24
CA HIS A 644 -39.14 21.74 19.22
C HIS A 644 -40.12 21.85 18.03
N GLN A 645 -39.70 22.46 16.92
CA GLN A 645 -40.49 22.43 15.68
C GLN A 645 -40.24 21.10 14.95
N SER A 646 -41.28 20.28 14.92
CA SER A 646 -41.30 18.97 14.26
C SER A 646 -41.15 19.10 12.74
N LYS A 647 -40.13 18.45 12.16
CA LYS A 647 -39.97 18.33 10.70
C LYS A 647 -40.74 17.10 10.22
N SER A 648 -42.00 17.29 9.81
CA SER A 648 -42.93 16.21 9.40
C SER A 648 -42.43 15.27 8.31
N GLY A 649 -41.48 15.70 7.47
CA GLY A 649 -40.93 14.88 6.38
C GLY A 649 -39.83 13.89 6.75
N GLN A 650 -39.31 13.88 7.99
CA GLN A 650 -38.12 13.09 8.36
C GLN A 650 -38.42 11.81 9.17
N PHE A 651 -39.69 11.54 9.45
CA PHE A 651 -40.16 10.45 10.30
C PHE A 651 -41.04 9.48 9.51
N GLN A 652 -40.80 8.18 9.72
CA GLN A 652 -41.62 7.09 9.17
C GLN A 652 -41.91 6.08 10.30
N GLU A 653 -43.07 5.41 10.23
CA GLU A 653 -43.42 4.33 11.14
C GLU A 653 -43.95 3.12 10.38
N ALA A 654 -43.87 1.95 11.01
CA ALA A 654 -44.52 0.73 10.56
C ALA A 654 -44.92 -0.13 11.76
N VAL A 655 -46.07 -0.81 11.65
CA VAL A 655 -46.59 -1.72 12.69
C VAL A 655 -46.51 -3.14 12.15
N MET A 656 -45.77 -4.02 12.83
CA MET A 656 -45.72 -5.44 12.48
C MET A 656 -47.11 -6.06 12.57
N THR A 657 -47.48 -6.84 11.56
CA THR A 657 -48.74 -7.57 11.55
C THR A 657 -48.54 -9.00 12.02
N PRO A 658 -49.58 -9.65 12.59
CA PRO A 658 -49.54 -11.07 12.90
C PRO A 658 -49.23 -11.93 11.66
N PHE A 659 -48.68 -13.12 11.86
CA PHE A 659 -48.38 -14.04 10.77
C PHE A 659 -49.64 -14.38 9.95
N SER A 660 -49.44 -14.42 8.64
CA SER A 660 -50.38 -15.04 7.69
C SER A 660 -50.33 -16.56 7.78
N GLU A 661 -51.37 -17.24 7.29
CA GLU A 661 -51.41 -18.69 7.14
C GLU A 661 -50.17 -19.22 6.39
N THR A 662 -49.77 -18.53 5.32
CA THR A 662 -48.57 -18.88 4.56
C THR A 662 -47.28 -18.74 5.38
N GLN A 663 -47.17 -17.72 6.23
CA GLN A 663 -46.01 -17.56 7.10
C GLN A 663 -45.96 -18.61 8.20
N ILE A 664 -47.12 -19.02 8.73
CA ILE A 664 -47.26 -20.12 9.69
C ILE A 664 -46.75 -21.42 9.07
N ASP A 665 -47.18 -21.74 7.85
CA ASP A 665 -46.77 -22.94 7.13
C ASP A 665 -45.25 -23.01 6.91
N VAL A 666 -44.65 -21.90 6.48
CA VAL A 666 -43.20 -21.80 6.26
C VAL A 666 -42.46 -21.93 7.60
N TYR A 667 -42.95 -21.27 8.66
CA TYR A 667 -42.36 -21.35 10.00
C TYR A 667 -42.27 -22.79 10.49
N ILE A 668 -43.33 -23.58 10.35
CA ILE A 668 -43.37 -24.98 10.80
C ILE A 668 -42.34 -25.82 10.02
N ASN A 669 -42.28 -25.65 8.70
CA ASN A 669 -41.33 -26.38 7.86
C ASN A 669 -39.88 -26.07 8.26
N GLU A 670 -39.54 -24.78 8.42
CA GLU A 670 -38.21 -24.35 8.87
C GLU A 670 -37.89 -24.83 10.28
N TYR A 671 -38.86 -24.78 11.19
CA TYR A 671 -38.71 -25.28 12.56
C TYR A 671 -38.35 -26.77 12.58
N VAL A 672 -39.05 -27.59 11.79
CA VAL A 672 -38.77 -29.03 11.71
C VAL A 672 -37.40 -29.29 11.09
N SER A 673 -37.02 -28.53 10.06
CA SER A 673 -35.71 -28.63 9.41
C SER A 673 -34.56 -28.31 10.38
N ILE A 674 -34.70 -27.23 11.16
CA ILE A 674 -33.64 -26.72 12.06
C ILE A 674 -33.56 -27.54 13.35
N HIS A 675 -34.70 -27.86 13.97
CA HIS A 675 -34.73 -28.46 15.31
C HIS A 675 -34.85 -29.99 15.30
N GLN A 676 -35.19 -30.60 14.16
CA GLN A 676 -35.42 -32.03 14.00
C GLN A 676 -36.24 -32.65 15.15
N PRO A 677 -37.44 -32.10 15.46
CA PRO A 677 -38.30 -32.63 16.51
C PRO A 677 -38.87 -34.00 16.12
N LEU A 678 -39.48 -34.69 17.09
CA LEU A 678 -40.11 -36.01 16.87
C LEU A 678 -41.29 -35.96 15.89
N TRP A 679 -41.98 -34.83 15.80
CA TRP A 679 -43.11 -34.60 14.91
C TRP A 679 -42.65 -34.09 13.55
N GLU A 680 -43.26 -34.61 12.47
CA GLU A 680 -43.08 -34.07 11.13
C GLU A 680 -43.95 -32.80 10.93
N ALA A 681 -43.62 -31.99 9.91
CA ALA A 681 -44.36 -30.75 9.63
C ALA A 681 -45.87 -30.98 9.42
N LYS A 682 -46.25 -32.15 8.88
CA LYS A 682 -47.65 -32.53 8.67
C LYS A 682 -48.41 -32.70 9.99
N ASP A 683 -47.75 -33.19 11.03
CA ASP A 683 -48.36 -33.50 12.33
C ASP A 683 -48.72 -32.20 13.06
N TYR A 684 -47.79 -31.23 13.05
CA TYR A 684 -48.05 -29.88 13.58
C TYR A 684 -49.20 -29.18 12.86
N LYS A 685 -49.27 -29.28 11.52
CA LYS A 685 -50.34 -28.66 10.72
C LYS A 685 -51.70 -29.26 11.04
N GLN A 686 -51.80 -30.59 11.13
CA GLN A 686 -53.03 -31.27 11.53
C GLN A 686 -53.47 -30.86 12.94
N ALA A 687 -52.54 -30.76 13.89
CA ALA A 687 -52.85 -30.31 15.26
C ALA A 687 -53.40 -28.88 15.30
N LEU A 688 -52.86 -27.96 14.49
CA LEU A 688 -53.36 -26.58 14.40
C LEU A 688 -54.75 -26.48 13.77
N ASP A 689 -55.07 -27.31 12.78
CA ASP A 689 -56.38 -27.30 12.12
C ASP A 689 -57.49 -27.89 13.03
N LEU A 690 -57.14 -28.80 13.94
CA LEU A 690 -58.06 -29.37 14.92
C LEU A 690 -58.44 -28.40 16.05
N ILE A 691 -57.62 -27.38 16.32
CA ILE A 691 -57.82 -26.45 17.44
C ILE A 691 -57.82 -24.99 16.92
N PRO A 692 -58.98 -24.46 16.47
CA PRO A 692 -59.07 -23.11 15.93
C PRO A 692 -58.55 -22.00 16.85
N SER A 693 -58.71 -22.14 18.17
CA SER A 693 -58.18 -21.16 19.13
C SER A 693 -56.66 -21.14 19.21
N LEU A 694 -55.99 -22.26 18.90
CA LEU A 694 -54.53 -22.33 18.84
C LEU A 694 -54.03 -21.69 17.54
N LYS A 695 -54.77 -21.85 16.44
CA LYS A 695 -54.49 -21.21 15.15
C LYS A 695 -54.43 -19.68 15.26
N GLU A 696 -55.31 -19.07 16.06
CA GLU A 696 -55.24 -17.63 16.37
C GLU A 696 -54.03 -17.26 17.24
N LEU A 697 -53.65 -18.13 18.18
CA LEU A 697 -52.52 -17.90 19.10
C LEU A 697 -51.18 -17.87 18.36
N VAL A 698 -50.97 -18.83 17.45
CA VAL A 698 -49.70 -18.99 16.71
C VAL A 698 -49.47 -17.93 15.63
N LYS A 699 -50.42 -17.02 15.41
CA LYS A 699 -50.16 -15.81 14.61
C LYS A 699 -49.11 -14.90 15.25
N ASN A 700 -48.88 -15.01 16.56
CA ASN A 700 -47.77 -14.36 17.25
C ASN A 700 -46.52 -15.26 17.21
N PRO A 701 -45.36 -14.80 16.68
CA PRO A 701 -44.16 -15.61 16.51
C PRO A 701 -43.61 -16.24 17.81
N PHE A 702 -43.68 -15.50 18.92
CA PHE A 702 -43.26 -16.02 20.22
C PHE A 702 -44.16 -17.17 20.67
N LEU A 703 -45.48 -17.00 20.53
CA LEU A 703 -46.45 -18.03 20.89
C LEU A 703 -46.34 -19.23 19.96
N MET A 704 -46.12 -19.03 18.66
CA MET A 704 -45.83 -20.09 17.68
C MET A 704 -44.70 -21.00 18.16
N THR A 705 -43.55 -20.41 18.51
CA THR A 705 -42.38 -21.18 18.96
C THR A 705 -42.72 -22.01 20.19
N LEU A 706 -43.40 -21.40 21.16
CA LEU A 706 -43.77 -22.08 22.40
C LEU A 706 -44.80 -23.19 22.15
N SER A 707 -45.76 -22.97 21.25
CA SER A 707 -46.74 -23.98 20.87
C SER A 707 -46.10 -25.19 20.19
N LEU A 708 -45.15 -24.98 19.26
CA LEU A 708 -44.43 -26.08 18.59
C LEU A 708 -43.56 -26.89 19.57
N GLU A 709 -42.99 -26.25 20.59
CA GLU A 709 -42.22 -26.95 21.62
C GLU A 709 -43.09 -27.80 22.58
N VAL A 710 -44.33 -27.34 22.86
CA VAL A 710 -45.24 -27.97 23.83
C VAL A 710 -46.11 -29.05 23.19
N MET A 711 -46.57 -28.85 21.96
CA MET A 711 -47.51 -29.76 21.27
C MET A 711 -47.09 -31.25 21.32
N PRO A 712 -45.84 -31.64 21.01
CA PRO A 712 -45.42 -33.04 21.03
C PRO A 712 -45.42 -33.68 22.42
N ARG A 713 -45.45 -32.91 23.50
CA ARG A 713 -45.53 -33.41 24.88
C ARG A 713 -46.96 -33.72 25.31
N MET A 714 -47.93 -33.17 24.59
CA MET A 714 -49.35 -33.21 24.94
C MET A 714 -50.15 -34.17 24.06
N MET A 715 -49.60 -34.58 22.93
CA MET A 715 -50.28 -35.35 21.89
C MET A 715 -49.33 -36.45 21.40
N ASP A 716 -49.77 -37.71 21.40
CA ASP A 716 -48.98 -38.82 20.86
C ASP A 716 -49.04 -38.82 19.32
N PRO A 717 -47.89 -38.96 18.62
CA PRO A 717 -47.87 -39.04 17.16
C PRO A 717 -48.56 -40.35 16.70
N GLY A 718 -49.73 -40.22 16.06
CA GLY A 718 -50.41 -41.32 15.40
C GLY A 718 -51.66 -41.89 16.10
N GLU A 719 -52.04 -41.42 17.29
CA GLU A 719 -53.39 -41.68 17.80
C GLU A 719 -54.41 -40.83 17.03
N HIS A 720 -55.59 -41.39 16.72
CA HIS A 720 -56.70 -40.59 16.20
C HIS A 720 -57.00 -39.48 17.21
N LEU A 721 -56.61 -38.25 16.86
CA LEU A 721 -56.79 -37.02 17.63
C LEU A 721 -58.28 -36.80 17.93
N SER A 722 -58.80 -37.52 18.92
CA SER A 722 -60.16 -37.34 19.39
C SER A 722 -60.19 -36.02 20.16
N ALA A 723 -61.11 -35.13 19.79
CA ALA A 723 -61.29 -33.80 20.36
C ALA A 723 -61.53 -33.78 21.90
N THR A 724 -61.56 -34.96 22.53
CA THR A 724 -61.90 -35.22 23.92
C THR A 724 -60.72 -35.21 24.90
N HIS A 725 -59.45 -35.14 24.47
CA HIS A 725 -58.30 -35.15 25.41
C HIS A 725 -57.49 -33.86 25.52
N VAL A 726 -57.65 -32.90 24.60
CA VAL A 726 -56.97 -31.59 24.70
C VAL A 726 -58.00 -30.54 25.06
N THR A 727 -58.25 -30.36 26.36
CA THR A 727 -59.06 -29.22 26.82
C THR A 727 -58.25 -27.94 26.63
N LYS A 728 -58.92 -26.86 26.22
CA LYS A 728 -58.34 -25.51 26.11
C LYS A 728 -57.52 -25.16 27.37
N VAL A 729 -58.01 -25.55 28.54
CA VAL A 729 -57.37 -25.35 29.85
C VAL A 729 -56.03 -26.09 29.94
N GLY A 730 -55.95 -27.38 29.60
CA GLY A 730 -54.71 -28.16 29.69
C GLY A 730 -53.58 -27.65 28.78
N LEU A 731 -53.93 -27.07 27.61
CA LEU A 731 -52.96 -26.45 26.70
C LEU A 731 -52.45 -25.11 27.23
N TYR A 732 -53.29 -24.31 27.86
CA TYR A 732 -52.85 -23.10 28.56
C TYR A 732 -52.01 -23.43 29.80
N ASP A 733 -52.33 -24.49 30.56
CA ASP A 733 -51.55 -24.86 31.75
C ASP A 733 -50.12 -25.26 31.37
N HIS A 734 -49.94 -26.16 30.39
CA HIS A 734 -48.61 -26.55 29.90
C HIS A 734 -47.88 -25.38 29.23
N PHE A 735 -48.61 -24.50 28.54
CA PHE A 735 -48.05 -23.29 27.96
C PHE A 735 -47.52 -22.34 29.04
N ILE A 736 -48.27 -22.12 30.12
CA ILE A 736 -47.88 -21.25 31.24
C ILE A 736 -46.72 -21.86 32.03
N GLU A 737 -46.74 -23.17 32.30
CA GLU A 737 -45.63 -23.87 32.94
C GLU A 737 -44.33 -23.71 32.14
N HIS A 738 -44.37 -24.02 30.84
CA HIS A 738 -43.19 -23.93 29.97
C HIS A 738 -42.74 -22.46 29.78
N TRP A 739 -43.68 -21.50 29.72
CA TRP A 739 -43.37 -20.07 29.72
C TRP A 739 -42.65 -19.62 30.99
N LEU A 740 -43.12 -20.07 32.17
CA LEU A 740 -42.52 -19.80 33.47
C LEU A 740 -41.13 -20.43 33.59
N GLU A 741 -40.93 -21.67 33.13
CA GLU A 741 -39.63 -22.33 33.10
C GLU A 741 -38.61 -21.53 32.28
N ARG A 742 -39.01 -21.08 31.07
CA ARG A 742 -38.17 -20.26 30.20
C ARG A 742 -37.86 -18.90 30.83
N GLY A 743 -38.85 -18.30 31.50
CA GLY A 743 -38.70 -17.06 32.26
C GLY A 743 -37.70 -17.19 33.41
N LYS A 744 -37.81 -18.25 34.21
CA LYS A 744 -36.88 -18.57 35.30
C LYS A 744 -35.46 -18.75 34.79
N LYS A 745 -35.28 -19.50 33.68
CA LYS A 745 -33.97 -19.69 33.06
C LYS A 745 -33.32 -18.38 32.61
N ARG A 746 -34.08 -17.50 31.92
CA ARG A 746 -33.60 -16.18 31.48
C ARG A 746 -33.24 -15.24 32.64
N LEU A 747 -33.94 -15.35 33.78
CA LEU A 747 -33.66 -14.55 34.97
C LEU A 747 -32.44 -15.05 35.74
N GLY A 748 -32.21 -16.37 35.78
CA GLY A 748 -31.01 -16.97 36.40
C GLY A 748 -29.69 -16.61 35.70
N GLU A 749 -29.74 -16.23 34.43
CA GLU A 749 -28.58 -15.80 33.63
C GLU A 749 -28.23 -14.31 33.81
N LYS A 750 -29.06 -13.52 34.53
CA LYS A 750 -28.82 -12.09 34.80
C LYS A 750 -28.27 -11.86 36.22
N LYS A 751 -27.42 -10.84 36.39
CA LYS A 751 -27.06 -10.32 37.73
C LYS A 751 -28.28 -9.64 38.35
N LEU A 752 -28.99 -10.36 39.22
CA LEU A 752 -30.13 -9.83 39.98
C LEU A 752 -29.66 -9.03 41.21
N SER A 753 -30.43 -7.99 41.56
CA SER A 753 -30.23 -7.26 42.83
C SER A 753 -30.56 -8.17 44.03
N PRO A 754 -30.07 -7.88 45.25
CA PRO A 754 -30.35 -8.71 46.43
C PRO A 754 -31.85 -8.89 46.73
N GLN A 755 -32.64 -7.83 46.56
CA GLN A 755 -34.11 -7.90 46.75
C GLN A 755 -34.80 -8.69 45.63
N SER A 756 -34.34 -8.52 44.38
CA SER A 756 -34.86 -9.28 43.24
C SER A 756 -34.47 -10.75 43.30
N ARG A 757 -33.34 -11.08 43.94
CA ARG A 757 -32.87 -12.45 44.16
C ARG A 757 -33.68 -13.17 45.23
N ALA A 758 -34.02 -12.48 46.32
CA ALA A 758 -34.92 -13.01 47.36
C ALA A 758 -36.37 -13.22 46.90
N ALA A 759 -36.80 -12.54 45.84
CA ALA A 759 -38.10 -12.77 45.19
C ALA A 759 -38.04 -13.81 44.05
N PHE A 760 -36.83 -14.19 43.63
CA PHE A 760 -36.58 -15.16 42.57
C PHE A 760 -36.39 -16.59 43.11
N GLU A 761 -35.76 -16.70 44.29
CA GLU A 761 -35.70 -17.90 45.14
C GLU A 761 -37.08 -18.19 45.76
#